data_AF-A0A8S4FIM1-F1
#
_entry.id   AF-A0A8S4FIM1-F1
#
_cell.length_a   1.000
_cell.length_b   1.000
_cell.length_c   1.000
_cell.angle_alpha   90.00
_cell.angle_beta   90.00
_cell.angle_gamma   90.00
#
_symmetry.space_group_name_H-M   'P 1'
#
loop_
_entity.id
_entity.type
_entity.pdbx_description
1 polymer ?
#
loop_
_entity_poly.entity_id
_entity_poly.type
_entity_poly.pdbx_seq_one_letter_code
_entity_poly.pdbx_strand_id
1 'polypeptide(L)'
;MGPNDNSNRVGVCAGASDDAAGCAVLLEVLRALLARRSPLRRAAVFLFNGAEENIMQASHAFITQHKWAREVRAFINIEACGAGGREVLFQAGPHDPWIMEVYGAVVPHPYASSVAQELFEARLVPGDTDFRIFRDFGNLSGVDLAWSSNGYVYHTALDAAARVPAGSLQRTGDNVLALALGMLNHEAMSLPTARAGPGVFFDVAGLRVLQLAPAAAAAAALALLLLAGVRVHFTARDAHRQLFIRRSEWWWIAARAAARQAAGAGAGLAAAAAAGLALHLFDARLSWYNTPVLVGPLFALPAVLGAWHVALGGAGGRLAAARGWAARAAGDALALQSAAALAACLLLRMRAGFLPAAAVAAAATDILPSIWRFKDGARWAVHFLAWLLPALLAVDLALGSLQMFIPVLGRAGDAAPADVVVALASGALAQGVCASLQPLVLLTRNPQPLMRGLWALSAVSLLLVLSTSLGMPYSPQRPQRLMLFHTRVTEHGRAADTDHLYWLPATDANTYTYLQKYSRLRVRELRELVPMSEEECSARLYCGAPYYLPVRGLLPRALWLPAPEPPAARLAAAPRLARRRRAATLALTLDDNSLTSGIPGAVDLAAAAYSHSTHEESRLGVVRPLPDVLTGAGAVDGTLTSLTLGAYVRLVKVTLRVDSKIVSNPLLAAVTLFDQPPPRRAGARGGGGVAGGGRAGLPLLAARRPPRPAARWGQRHTYFFMLFDAALGHNGTAHWDFTIDLEMEPWLQEEPESWVSLSLAGHALAGARGAGHAALLRALPEWTQPTGWPVDLHLYEL
;
A
#
# COMPACT_ATOMS: atom_id res chain seq x y z
N MET A 1 0.53 16.81 -25.76
CA MET A 1 -0.45 15.89 -26.36
C MET A 1 -1.80 16.60 -26.44
N GLY A 2 -2.54 16.47 -27.55
CA GLY A 2 -3.86 17.09 -27.70
C GLY A 2 -4.97 16.28 -27.02
N PRO A 3 -6.11 16.92 -26.65
CA PRO A 3 -7.27 16.21 -26.12
C PRO A 3 -8.10 15.56 -27.25
N ASN A 4 -8.87 14.53 -26.90
CA ASN A 4 -9.88 13.86 -27.73
C ASN A 4 -9.37 12.88 -28.80
N ASP A 5 -8.58 11.88 -28.39
CA ASP A 5 -8.66 10.57 -29.05
C ASP A 5 -9.02 9.46 -28.03
N ASN A 6 -10.12 8.75 -28.31
CA ASN A 6 -10.60 7.61 -27.53
C ASN A 6 -9.74 6.34 -27.75
N SER A 7 -8.75 6.37 -28.63
CA SER A 7 -7.75 5.30 -28.80
C SER A 7 -6.86 5.09 -27.56
N ASN A 8 -6.71 6.11 -26.71
CA ASN A 8 -5.70 6.17 -25.66
C ASN A 8 -6.06 5.45 -24.34
N ARG A 9 -6.93 4.43 -24.38
CA ARG A 9 -7.50 3.77 -23.17
C ARG A 9 -6.50 3.00 -22.30
N VAL A 10 -5.22 2.86 -22.68
CA VAL A 10 -4.22 2.04 -21.96
C VAL A 10 -2.79 2.59 -22.05
N GLY A 11 -2.12 2.61 -20.89
CA GLY A 11 -0.69 2.27 -20.76
C GLY A 11 0.36 3.31 -21.13
N VAL A 12 0.02 4.60 -21.08
CA VAL A 12 0.90 5.61 -20.47
C VAL A 12 -0.01 6.44 -19.55
N CYS A 13 0.14 6.27 -18.23
CA CYS A 13 -0.46 7.21 -17.29
C CYS A 13 0.19 8.58 -17.53
N ALA A 14 -0.56 9.68 -17.50
CA ALA A 14 0.06 11.00 -17.63
C ALA A 14 0.84 11.40 -16.36
N GLY A 15 0.68 10.65 -15.25
CA GLY A 15 1.35 10.88 -13.97
C GLY A 15 1.07 12.27 -13.43
N ALA A 16 -0.14 12.79 -13.66
CA ALA A 16 -0.38 14.22 -13.49
C ALA A 16 -0.41 14.67 -12.03
N SER A 17 -0.96 13.83 -11.15
CA SER A 17 -0.77 13.94 -9.69
C SER A 17 0.50 13.23 -9.22
N ASP A 18 0.97 12.24 -9.97
CA ASP A 18 1.83 11.16 -9.52
C ASP A 18 2.99 10.94 -10.52
N ASP A 19 4.09 11.71 -10.46
CA ASP A 19 4.33 12.91 -9.64
C ASP A 19 4.71 14.17 -10.49
N ALA A 20 4.03 14.39 -11.62
CA ALA A 20 4.21 15.64 -12.35
C ALA A 20 3.78 16.88 -11.52
N ALA A 21 2.88 16.70 -10.54
CA ALA A 21 2.40 17.75 -9.66
C ALA A 21 3.42 18.12 -8.56
N GLY A 22 4.05 17.16 -7.87
CA GLY A 22 5.14 17.43 -6.93
C GLY A 22 6.35 18.04 -7.64
N CYS A 23 6.69 17.54 -8.84
CA CYS A 23 7.68 18.18 -9.71
C CYS A 23 7.33 19.65 -10.03
N ALA A 24 6.07 19.96 -10.38
CA ALA A 24 5.63 21.33 -10.63
C ALA A 24 5.73 22.23 -9.38
N VAL A 25 5.39 21.69 -8.19
CA VAL A 25 5.57 22.39 -6.91
C VAL A 25 7.05 22.68 -6.65
N LEU A 26 7.95 21.70 -6.83
CA LEU A 26 9.40 21.89 -6.67
C LEU A 26 9.96 22.97 -7.60
N LEU A 27 9.53 23.00 -8.87
CA LEU A 27 9.93 24.04 -9.83
C LEU A 27 9.45 25.44 -9.43
N GLU A 28 8.22 25.57 -8.93
CA GLU A 28 7.68 26.85 -8.46
C GLU A 28 8.37 27.32 -7.17
N VAL A 29 8.64 26.40 -6.23
CA VAL A 29 9.42 26.70 -5.01
C VAL A 29 10.84 27.14 -5.38
N LEU A 30 11.51 26.48 -6.33
CA LEU A 30 12.81 26.90 -6.85
C LEU A 30 12.75 28.32 -7.45
N ARG A 31 11.76 28.58 -8.32
CA ARG A 31 11.53 29.91 -8.91
C ARG A 31 11.31 30.99 -7.83
N ALA A 32 10.51 30.68 -6.81
CA ALA A 32 10.24 31.57 -5.69
C ALA A 32 11.50 31.83 -4.84
N LEU A 33 12.32 30.81 -4.56
CA LEU A 33 13.59 30.97 -3.85
C LEU A 33 14.61 31.82 -4.62
N LEU A 34 14.72 31.62 -5.95
CA LEU A 34 15.59 32.39 -6.84
C LEU A 34 15.15 33.87 -6.97
N ALA A 35 13.85 34.15 -6.87
CA ALA A 35 13.31 35.51 -6.91
C ALA A 35 13.53 36.31 -5.60
N ARG A 36 14.04 35.68 -4.53
CA ARG A 36 14.29 36.36 -3.25
C ARG A 36 15.53 37.27 -3.33
N ARG A 37 15.40 38.48 -2.75
CA ARG A 37 16.50 39.45 -2.66
C ARG A 37 17.57 39.12 -1.61
N SER A 38 17.22 38.31 -0.59
CA SER A 38 18.13 37.91 0.47
C SER A 38 18.74 36.53 0.19
N PRO A 39 20.05 36.33 0.41
CA PRO A 39 20.67 35.01 0.22
C PRO A 39 20.06 33.96 1.15
N LEU A 40 20.20 32.68 0.79
CA LEU A 40 19.87 31.57 1.67
C LEU A 40 21.02 31.37 2.68
N ARG A 41 20.71 31.09 3.95
CA ARG A 41 21.73 30.80 4.97
C ARG A 41 22.43 29.45 4.74
N ARG A 42 21.82 28.56 3.96
CA ARG A 42 22.26 27.20 3.64
C ARG A 42 21.87 26.85 2.21
N ALA A 43 22.56 25.89 1.60
CA ALA A 43 22.21 25.38 0.28
C ALA A 43 20.89 24.60 0.31
N ALA A 44 20.16 24.61 -0.80
CA ALA A 44 19.00 23.77 -1.05
C ALA A 44 19.28 22.91 -2.29
N VAL A 45 19.07 21.61 -2.19
CA VAL A 45 19.17 20.66 -3.31
C VAL A 45 17.76 20.33 -3.76
N PHE A 46 17.45 20.59 -5.03
CA PHE A 46 16.22 20.15 -5.68
C PHE A 46 16.53 18.86 -6.43
N LEU A 47 16.00 17.74 -5.94
CA LEU A 47 16.15 16.44 -6.57
C LEU A 47 14.90 16.14 -7.39
N PHE A 48 15.08 15.90 -8.68
CA PHE A 48 14.05 15.38 -9.58
C PHE A 48 14.54 14.01 -10.04
N ASN A 49 14.21 12.97 -9.27
CA ASN A 49 14.63 11.60 -9.56
C ASN A 49 13.53 10.81 -10.25
N GLY A 50 13.93 9.85 -11.09
CA GLY A 50 13.00 8.92 -11.74
C GLY A 50 12.89 7.58 -11.00
N ALA A 51 12.07 6.67 -11.53
CA ALA A 51 11.98 5.28 -11.08
C ALA A 51 11.61 5.09 -9.58
N GLU A 52 10.83 6.01 -9.00
CA GLU A 52 10.10 5.77 -7.74
C GLU A 52 9.15 4.57 -7.94
N GLU A 53 8.26 4.70 -8.93
CA GLU A 53 7.30 3.71 -9.45
C GLU A 53 7.88 2.29 -9.71
N ASN A 54 9.21 2.19 -9.79
CA ASN A 54 9.96 0.94 -9.94
C ASN A 54 10.78 0.59 -8.69
N ILE A 55 10.27 0.91 -7.50
CA ILE A 55 10.88 0.73 -6.18
C ILE A 55 12.07 1.68 -5.93
N MET A 56 11.81 2.99 -5.96
CA MET A 56 12.67 4.07 -5.41
C MET A 56 14.15 4.00 -5.88
N GLN A 57 14.39 3.70 -7.15
CA GLN A 57 15.72 3.29 -7.59
C GLN A 57 16.72 4.43 -7.66
N ALA A 58 16.31 5.58 -8.19
CA ALA A 58 17.22 6.70 -8.41
C ALA A 58 17.48 7.51 -7.13
N SER A 59 16.52 7.58 -6.19
CA SER A 59 16.79 8.09 -4.83
C SER A 59 17.80 7.19 -4.10
N HIS A 60 17.73 5.86 -4.29
CA HIS A 60 18.71 4.93 -3.71
C HIS A 60 20.11 5.13 -4.32
N ALA A 61 20.20 5.34 -5.64
CA ALA A 61 21.46 5.70 -6.27
C ALA A 61 21.99 7.06 -5.78
N PHE A 62 21.13 8.08 -5.66
CA PHE A 62 21.50 9.38 -5.11
C PHE A 62 22.10 9.23 -3.71
N ILE A 63 21.35 8.61 -2.77
CA ILE A 63 21.76 8.57 -1.36
C ILE A 63 23.02 7.71 -1.13
N THR A 64 23.22 6.65 -1.92
CA THR A 64 24.36 5.72 -1.73
C THR A 64 25.60 6.08 -2.54
N GLN A 65 25.47 6.78 -3.68
CA GLN A 65 26.56 7.01 -4.62
C GLN A 65 26.87 8.49 -4.87
N HIS A 66 25.86 9.37 -4.90
CA HIS A 66 26.05 10.75 -5.37
C HIS A 66 26.77 11.62 -4.34
N LYS A 67 27.74 12.43 -4.80
CA LYS A 67 28.63 13.22 -3.93
C LYS A 67 27.88 14.16 -2.97
N TRP A 68 26.82 14.82 -3.44
CA TRP A 68 26.03 15.78 -2.64
C TRP A 68 25.18 15.10 -1.56
N ALA A 69 24.90 13.79 -1.63
CA ALA A 69 24.11 13.11 -0.61
C ALA A 69 24.73 13.24 0.80
N ARG A 70 26.07 13.34 0.87
CA ARG A 70 26.83 13.54 2.12
C ARG A 70 26.70 14.94 2.71
N GLU A 71 26.19 15.90 1.95
CA GLU A 71 25.98 17.29 2.35
C GLU A 71 24.51 17.56 2.76
N VAL A 72 23.59 16.63 2.46
CA VAL A 72 22.17 16.75 2.84
C VAL A 72 22.02 16.50 4.34
N ARG A 73 21.43 17.47 5.05
CA ARG A 73 21.18 17.39 6.51
C ARG A 73 19.75 16.95 6.86
N ALA A 74 18.79 17.32 6.03
CA ALA A 74 17.37 17.01 6.16
C ALA A 74 16.69 17.17 4.79
N PHE A 75 15.49 16.60 4.61
CA PHE A 75 14.78 16.59 3.33
C PHE A 75 13.26 16.81 3.50
N ILE A 76 12.59 17.14 2.39
CA ILE A 76 11.14 17.24 2.26
C ILE A 76 10.78 16.38 1.05
N ASN A 77 9.93 15.38 1.25
CA ASN A 77 9.38 14.54 0.17
C ASN A 77 7.94 14.98 -0.15
N ILE A 78 7.53 14.89 -1.42
CA ILE A 78 6.22 15.29 -1.92
C ILE A 78 5.72 14.16 -2.82
N GLU A 79 4.50 13.69 -2.57
CA GLU A 79 3.97 12.46 -3.15
C GLU A 79 2.47 12.58 -3.45
N ALA A 80 1.93 11.60 -4.16
CA ALA A 80 0.49 11.42 -4.33
C ALA A 80 0.06 9.97 -4.19
N CYS A 81 -1.02 9.73 -3.45
CA CYS A 81 -1.83 8.51 -3.58
C CYS A 81 -3.25 8.82 -4.12
N GLY A 82 -3.43 10.02 -4.66
CA GLY A 82 -4.64 10.52 -5.31
C GLY A 82 -4.49 11.97 -5.77
N ALA A 83 -5.32 12.39 -6.73
CA ALA A 83 -5.24 13.72 -7.34
C ALA A 83 -5.79 14.86 -6.45
N GLY A 84 -5.11 15.16 -5.34
CA GLY A 84 -5.21 16.42 -4.61
C GLY A 84 -5.87 16.37 -3.22
N GLY A 85 -6.53 17.48 -2.86
CA GLY A 85 -7.07 17.74 -1.53
C GLY A 85 -6.09 18.48 -0.63
N ARG A 86 -6.16 18.23 0.68
CA ARG A 86 -5.08 18.60 1.61
C ARG A 86 -4.00 17.54 1.49
N GLU A 87 -2.76 17.96 1.27
CA GLU A 87 -1.58 17.13 1.47
C GLU A 87 -1.46 16.80 2.97
N VAL A 88 -1.35 15.51 3.32
CA VAL A 88 -1.15 15.07 4.70
C VAL A 88 0.35 14.88 4.94
N LEU A 89 0.87 15.45 6.02
CA LEU A 89 2.13 14.99 6.59
C LEU A 89 1.85 13.66 7.28
N PHE A 90 2.31 12.58 6.65
CA PHE A 90 2.08 11.21 7.09
C PHE A 90 3.36 10.50 7.52
N GLN A 91 4.55 11.06 7.28
CA GLN A 91 5.79 10.62 7.95
C GLN A 91 6.64 11.81 8.37
N ALA A 92 7.30 11.68 9.52
CA ALA A 92 8.36 12.58 9.97
C ALA A 92 9.40 11.84 10.80
N GLY A 93 10.61 12.40 10.87
CA GLY A 93 11.74 11.83 11.60
C GLY A 93 12.66 11.00 10.69
N PRO A 94 13.37 9.99 11.21
CA PRO A 94 13.14 9.28 12.48
C PRO A 94 13.76 9.98 13.70
N HIS A 95 14.58 11.01 13.46
CA HIS A 95 15.27 11.81 14.47
C HIS A 95 14.83 13.29 14.38
N ASP A 96 15.56 14.20 15.02
CA ASP A 96 15.44 15.65 14.83
C ASP A 96 14.02 16.24 15.07
N PRO A 97 13.56 16.36 16.33
CA PRO A 97 12.22 16.89 16.66
C PRO A 97 12.00 18.32 16.18
N TRP A 98 13.07 19.08 15.97
CA TRP A 98 13.04 20.44 15.46
C TRP A 98 12.38 20.56 14.06
N ILE A 99 12.37 19.49 13.26
CA ILE A 99 11.70 19.49 11.95
C ILE A 99 10.19 19.71 12.13
N MET A 100 9.59 19.05 13.11
CA MET A 100 8.17 19.22 13.45
C MET A 100 7.90 20.52 14.20
N GLU A 101 8.88 21.04 14.96
CA GLU A 101 8.79 22.37 15.58
C GLU A 101 8.71 23.47 14.51
N VAL A 102 9.57 23.39 13.48
CA VAL A 102 9.53 24.27 12.31
C VAL A 102 8.22 24.10 11.55
N TYR A 103 7.79 22.87 11.25
CA TYR A 103 6.53 22.61 10.55
C TYR A 103 5.34 23.27 11.28
N GLY A 104 5.20 23.04 12.58
CA GLY A 104 4.12 23.63 13.39
C GLY A 104 4.20 25.15 13.55
N ALA A 105 5.37 25.75 13.35
CA ALA A 105 5.58 27.20 13.50
C ALA A 105 5.42 28.00 12.20
N VAL A 106 5.81 27.45 11.03
CA VAL A 106 5.91 28.22 9.77
C VAL A 106 4.90 27.83 8.70
N VAL A 107 4.35 26.61 8.74
CA VAL A 107 3.49 26.09 7.66
C VAL A 107 2.12 26.77 7.72
N PRO A 108 1.69 27.53 6.68
CA PRO A 108 0.45 28.31 6.73
C PRO A 108 -0.81 27.45 6.73
N HIS A 109 -0.75 26.24 6.19
CA HIS A 109 -1.90 25.36 5.99
C HIS A 109 -1.61 23.93 6.48
N PRO A 110 -1.38 23.70 7.79
CA PRO A 110 -0.97 22.41 8.31
C PRO A 110 -2.05 21.33 8.13
N TYR A 111 -1.61 20.09 7.91
CA TYR A 111 -2.42 18.88 8.01
C TYR A 111 -1.47 17.70 8.28
N ALA A 112 -1.52 17.12 9.48
CA ALA A 112 -0.46 16.25 9.99
C ALA A 112 -1.02 15.19 10.95
N SER A 113 -0.76 13.92 10.66
CA SER A 113 -1.40 12.80 11.36
C SER A 113 -0.39 11.76 11.84
N SER A 114 -0.16 11.70 13.15
CA SER A 114 0.62 10.60 13.74
C SER A 114 -0.04 9.23 13.55
N VAL A 115 -1.37 9.18 13.40
CA VAL A 115 -2.09 7.94 13.07
C VAL A 115 -1.68 7.44 11.69
N ALA A 116 -1.59 8.33 10.70
CA ALA A 116 -1.10 7.98 9.37
C ALA A 116 0.35 7.47 9.42
N GLN A 117 1.22 8.12 10.21
CA GLN A 117 2.60 7.67 10.42
C GLN A 117 2.67 6.26 11.03
N GLU A 118 1.88 5.97 12.07
CA GLU A 118 1.89 4.64 12.68
C GLU A 118 1.33 3.55 11.75
N LEU A 119 0.29 3.86 10.95
CA LEU A 119 -0.25 2.92 9.97
C LEU A 119 0.74 2.61 8.84
N PHE A 120 1.53 3.62 8.43
CA PHE A 120 2.57 3.46 7.40
C PHE A 120 3.81 2.74 7.96
N GLU A 121 4.31 3.13 9.15
CA GLU A 121 5.41 2.44 9.84
C GLU A 121 5.07 0.97 10.15
N ALA A 122 3.81 0.65 10.46
CA ALA A 122 3.32 -0.71 10.67
C ALA A 122 3.12 -1.52 9.36
N ARG A 123 3.42 -0.94 8.18
CA ARG A 123 3.19 -1.55 6.86
C ARG A 123 1.72 -1.98 6.62
N LEU A 124 0.76 -1.28 7.22
CA LEU A 124 -0.69 -1.53 7.06
C LEU A 124 -1.27 -0.78 5.85
N VAL A 125 -0.59 0.26 5.37
CA VAL A 125 -0.84 0.87 4.07
C VAL A 125 0.07 0.17 3.04
N PRO A 126 -0.46 -0.38 1.92
CA PRO A 126 0.36 -0.94 0.86
C PRO A 126 0.94 0.20 0.01
N GLY A 127 2.23 0.48 0.20
CA GLY A 127 2.98 1.52 -0.48
C GLY A 127 4.30 1.78 0.24
N ASP A 128 5.17 2.51 -0.44
CA ASP A 128 6.43 3.03 0.07
C ASP A 128 6.74 4.30 -0.74
N THR A 129 7.73 5.08 -0.34
CA THR A 129 8.08 6.36 -0.99
C THR A 129 9.58 6.61 -0.90
N ASP A 130 10.09 7.59 -1.63
CA ASP A 130 11.50 7.98 -1.55
C ASP A 130 11.92 8.39 -0.12
N PHE A 131 10.99 8.85 0.73
CA PHE A 131 11.24 9.09 2.16
C PHE A 131 11.90 7.89 2.86
N ARG A 132 11.49 6.65 2.56
CA ARG A 132 12.12 5.46 3.14
C ARG A 132 13.59 5.38 2.78
N ILE A 133 13.95 5.68 1.53
CA ILE A 133 15.33 5.56 1.08
C ILE A 133 16.24 6.56 1.80
N PHE A 134 15.81 7.81 1.93
CA PHE A 134 16.53 8.83 2.69
C PHE A 134 16.64 8.48 4.19
N ARG A 135 15.61 7.87 4.77
CA ARG A 135 15.60 7.37 6.15
C ARG A 135 16.55 6.18 6.35
N ASP A 136 16.30 5.07 5.65
CA ASP A 136 16.89 3.76 5.95
C ASP A 136 18.32 3.62 5.41
N PHE A 137 18.63 4.26 4.27
CA PHE A 137 19.96 4.20 3.64
C PHE A 137 20.77 5.49 3.85
N GLY A 138 20.10 6.64 3.96
CA GLY A 138 20.74 7.92 4.25
C GLY A 138 20.94 8.22 5.74
N ASN A 139 20.17 7.59 6.63
CA ASN A 139 20.04 7.97 8.04
C ASN A 139 19.68 9.47 8.21
N LEU A 140 18.91 10.01 7.27
CA LEU A 140 18.46 11.39 7.26
C LEU A 140 17.08 11.51 7.90
N SER A 141 16.77 12.68 8.44
CA SER A 141 15.43 13.02 8.91
C SER A 141 14.76 14.04 8.01
N GLY A 142 13.47 13.88 7.81
CA GLY A 142 12.69 14.74 6.93
C GLY A 142 11.20 14.68 7.24
N VAL A 143 10.39 15.11 6.27
CA VAL A 143 8.94 14.91 6.25
C VAL A 143 8.52 14.28 4.93
N ASP A 144 7.40 13.55 4.95
CA ASP A 144 6.72 13.07 3.75
C ASP A 144 5.30 13.63 3.68
N LEU A 145 4.94 14.21 2.54
CA LEU A 145 3.72 14.96 2.29
C LEU A 145 2.97 14.35 1.09
N ALA A 146 1.80 13.73 1.31
CA ALA A 146 1.04 13.10 0.24
C ALA A 146 -0.36 13.68 0.05
N TRP A 147 -0.78 13.90 -1.20
CA TRP A 147 -2.20 14.03 -1.52
C TRP A 147 -2.90 12.66 -1.47
N SER A 148 -4.09 12.58 -0.88
CA SER A 148 -4.85 11.32 -0.75
C SER A 148 -6.29 11.40 -1.26
N SER A 149 -6.75 12.57 -1.73
CA SER A 149 -8.11 12.70 -2.25
C SER A 149 -8.21 12.08 -3.64
N ASN A 150 -9.35 11.46 -3.94
CA ASN A 150 -9.64 10.90 -5.26
C ASN A 150 -8.63 9.83 -5.74
N GLY A 151 -8.14 8.97 -4.84
CA GLY A 151 -7.26 7.82 -5.15
C GLY A 151 -7.84 6.77 -6.13
N TYR A 152 -9.02 7.00 -6.70
CA TYR A 152 -9.58 6.24 -7.82
C TYR A 152 -8.79 6.43 -9.12
N VAL A 153 -8.12 7.58 -9.30
CA VAL A 153 -7.34 7.88 -10.51
C VAL A 153 -5.89 7.38 -10.46
N TYR A 154 -5.36 7.18 -9.25
CA TYR A 154 -3.99 6.73 -8.96
C TYR A 154 -3.62 5.46 -9.76
N HIS A 155 -2.47 5.49 -10.45
CA HIS A 155 -2.01 4.46 -11.39
C HIS A 155 -3.05 4.08 -12.47
N THR A 156 -3.76 5.05 -13.04
CA THR A 156 -4.67 4.84 -14.19
C THR A 156 -4.55 5.97 -15.20
N ALA A 157 -4.99 5.75 -16.45
CA ALA A 157 -5.05 6.82 -17.46
C ALA A 157 -6.05 7.96 -17.12
N LEU A 158 -6.78 7.85 -16.00
CA LEU A 158 -7.60 8.94 -15.46
C LEU A 158 -6.78 9.99 -14.70
N ASP A 159 -5.55 9.69 -14.28
CA ASP A 159 -4.69 10.70 -13.68
C ASP A 159 -4.11 11.62 -14.76
N ALA A 160 -4.79 12.75 -14.94
CA ALA A 160 -4.53 13.74 -15.98
C ALA A 160 -4.64 15.14 -15.36
N ALA A 161 -3.91 16.12 -15.89
CA ALA A 161 -3.78 17.45 -15.28
C ALA A 161 -5.11 18.15 -14.99
N ALA A 162 -6.14 17.93 -15.83
CA ALA A 162 -7.49 18.45 -15.62
C ALA A 162 -8.22 17.88 -14.37
N ARG A 163 -7.68 16.85 -13.72
CA ARG A 163 -8.19 16.27 -12.47
C ARG A 163 -7.41 16.68 -11.22
N VAL A 164 -6.28 17.37 -11.37
CA VAL A 164 -5.50 17.92 -10.26
C VAL A 164 -6.06 19.31 -9.91
N PRO A 165 -6.65 19.52 -8.72
CA PRO A 165 -7.22 20.82 -8.38
C PRO A 165 -6.12 21.86 -8.16
N ALA A 166 -6.19 22.99 -8.87
CA ALA A 166 -5.21 24.09 -8.74
C ALA A 166 -5.04 24.59 -7.29
N GLY A 167 -6.10 24.55 -6.48
CA GLY A 167 -6.03 24.88 -5.05
C GLY A 167 -5.20 23.91 -4.21
N SER A 168 -5.03 22.65 -4.64
CA SER A 168 -4.12 21.69 -3.99
C SER A 168 -2.66 22.04 -4.31
N LEU A 169 -2.37 22.34 -5.59
CA LEU A 169 -1.04 22.78 -6.03
C LEU A 169 -0.58 24.05 -5.32
N GLN A 170 -1.44 25.09 -5.26
CA GLN A 170 -1.12 26.35 -4.59
C GLN A 170 -0.84 26.13 -3.10
N ARG A 171 -1.74 25.40 -2.40
CA ARG A 171 -1.59 25.09 -0.97
C ARG A 171 -0.27 24.37 -0.66
N THR A 172 0.07 23.35 -1.44
CA THR A 172 1.30 22.59 -1.25
C THR A 172 2.53 23.41 -1.62
N GLY A 173 2.46 24.28 -2.64
CA GLY A 173 3.48 25.28 -2.92
C GLY A 173 3.73 26.23 -1.76
N ASP A 174 2.68 26.81 -1.19
CA ASP A 174 2.77 27.73 -0.05
C ASP A 174 3.37 27.03 1.18
N ASN A 175 2.94 25.80 1.46
CA ASN A 175 3.42 24.98 2.56
C ASN A 175 4.89 24.55 2.41
N VAL A 176 5.28 24.03 1.25
CA VAL A 176 6.65 23.57 0.97
C VAL A 176 7.62 24.76 0.93
N LEU A 177 7.23 25.90 0.34
CA LEU A 177 8.05 27.12 0.35
C LEU A 177 8.29 27.63 1.77
N ALA A 178 7.22 27.69 2.59
CA ALA A 178 7.33 28.11 3.98
C ALA A 178 8.19 27.15 4.81
N LEU A 179 7.98 25.83 4.66
CA LEU A 179 8.75 24.80 5.36
C LEU A 179 10.24 24.84 4.97
N ALA A 180 10.54 24.88 3.67
CA ALA A 180 11.91 24.96 3.17
C ALA A 180 12.62 26.22 3.70
N LEU A 181 11.97 27.38 3.67
CA LEU A 181 12.52 28.61 4.25
C LEU A 181 12.71 28.52 5.77
N GLY A 182 11.77 27.90 6.49
CA GLY A 182 11.91 27.64 7.92
C GLY A 182 13.14 26.78 8.23
N MET A 183 13.25 25.62 7.58
CA MET A 183 14.35 24.67 7.76
C MET A 183 15.70 25.31 7.39
N LEU A 184 15.81 25.95 6.22
CA LEU A 184 17.07 26.58 5.76
C LEU A 184 17.57 27.67 6.72
N ASN A 185 16.68 28.35 7.43
CA ASN A 185 17.05 29.39 8.41
C ASN A 185 17.28 28.84 9.83
N HIS A 186 16.71 27.69 10.19
CA HIS A 186 16.75 27.11 11.53
C HIS A 186 18.17 26.76 12.00
N GLU A 187 18.48 26.92 13.29
CA GLU A 187 19.86 26.74 13.77
C GLU A 187 20.27 25.27 13.86
N ALA A 188 19.34 24.37 14.15
CA ALA A 188 19.61 22.94 14.30
C ALA A 188 20.10 22.23 13.02
N MET A 189 19.93 22.85 11.84
CA MET A 189 20.57 22.40 10.59
C MET A 189 22.10 22.46 10.62
N SER A 190 22.71 23.16 11.58
CA SER A 190 24.15 23.16 11.83
C SER A 190 24.57 22.27 13.01
N LEU A 191 23.62 21.58 13.65
CA LEU A 191 23.88 20.68 14.77
C LEU A 191 23.88 19.22 14.32
N PRO A 192 24.62 18.33 15.02
CA PRO A 192 24.53 16.88 14.82
C PRO A 192 23.10 16.38 14.98
N THR A 193 22.75 15.29 14.27
CA THR A 193 21.44 14.62 14.33
C THR A 193 21.03 14.33 15.78
N ALA A 194 19.95 14.95 16.23
CA ALA A 194 19.43 14.73 17.58
C ALA A 194 18.70 13.38 17.62
N ARG A 195 19.22 12.40 18.37
CA ARG A 195 18.66 11.01 18.43
C ARG A 195 17.21 10.90 18.93
N ALA A 196 16.61 11.98 19.43
CA ALA A 196 15.19 12.02 19.76
C ALA A 196 14.34 12.00 18.49
N GLY A 197 13.24 11.24 18.48
CA GLY A 197 12.28 11.26 17.37
C GLY A 197 11.34 12.48 17.41
N PRO A 198 10.44 12.62 16.42
CA PRO A 198 9.60 13.81 16.21
C PRO A 198 8.61 14.14 17.36
N GLY A 199 8.44 13.23 18.32
CA GLY A 199 7.47 13.35 19.41
C GLY A 199 6.09 12.83 19.02
N VAL A 200 5.07 13.29 19.74
CA VAL A 200 3.67 13.11 19.37
C VAL A 200 3.20 14.39 18.69
N PHE A 201 2.63 14.29 17.49
CA PHE A 201 2.09 15.42 16.75
C PHE A 201 0.74 15.10 16.12
N PHE A 202 -0.16 16.07 16.10
CA PHE A 202 -1.43 15.99 15.37
C PHE A 202 -1.93 17.41 15.07
N ASP A 203 -2.61 17.61 13.95
CA ASP A 203 -3.34 18.85 13.72
C ASP A 203 -4.70 18.88 14.41
N VAL A 204 -5.13 20.08 14.80
CA VAL A 204 -6.48 20.34 15.31
C VAL A 204 -7.30 20.94 14.17
N ALA A 205 -7.93 20.07 13.37
CA ALA A 205 -8.81 20.43 12.24
C ALA A 205 -8.16 21.39 11.22
N GLY A 206 -6.87 21.21 10.94
CA GLY A 206 -6.06 22.04 10.04
C GLY A 206 -5.76 23.46 10.54
N LEU A 207 -6.07 23.79 11.81
CA LEU A 207 -5.86 25.13 12.37
C LEU A 207 -4.43 25.32 12.90
N ARG A 208 -3.92 24.34 13.65
CA ARG A 208 -2.56 24.30 14.22
C ARG A 208 -2.13 22.86 14.44
N VAL A 209 -0.82 22.60 14.36
CA VAL A 209 -0.22 21.35 14.87
C VAL A 209 0.05 21.51 16.37
N LEU A 210 -0.37 20.53 17.16
CA LEU A 210 0.09 20.36 18.52
C LEU A 210 1.23 19.33 18.50
N GLN A 211 2.40 19.74 19.00
CA GLN A 211 3.56 18.86 19.17
C GLN A 211 3.88 18.74 20.65
N LEU A 212 4.12 17.51 21.12
CA LEU A 212 4.53 17.22 22.49
C LEU A 212 5.77 16.33 22.49
N ALA A 213 6.80 16.76 23.23
CA ALA A 213 7.93 15.90 23.56
C ALA A 213 7.44 14.64 24.29
N PRO A 214 8.03 13.45 24.07
CA PRO A 214 7.52 12.19 24.62
C PRO A 214 7.30 12.19 26.15
N ALA A 215 8.19 12.84 26.90
CA ALA A 215 8.05 12.98 28.35
C ALA A 215 6.86 13.88 28.76
N ALA A 216 6.60 14.97 28.03
CA ALA A 216 5.46 15.85 28.26
C ALA A 216 4.14 15.16 27.89
N ALA A 217 4.11 14.43 26.77
CA ALA A 217 2.97 13.60 26.38
C ALA A 217 2.65 12.52 27.43
N ALA A 218 3.68 11.83 27.94
CA ALA A 218 3.53 10.84 29.01
C ALA A 218 3.02 11.46 30.33
N ALA A 219 3.57 12.61 30.75
CA ALA A 219 3.11 13.31 31.95
C ALA A 219 1.65 13.78 31.83
N ALA A 220 1.27 14.33 30.67
CA ALA A 220 -0.12 14.73 30.38
C ALA A 220 -1.06 13.51 30.37
N ALA A 221 -0.65 12.39 29.78
CA ALA A 221 -1.41 11.15 29.80
C ALA A 221 -1.63 10.63 31.23
N LEU A 222 -0.58 10.59 32.06
CA LEU A 222 -0.69 10.19 33.47
C LEU A 222 -1.62 11.11 34.28
N ALA A 223 -1.55 12.43 34.07
CA ALA A 223 -2.46 13.38 34.71
C ALA A 223 -3.93 13.15 34.28
N LEU A 224 -4.18 12.87 33.01
CA LEU A 224 -5.51 12.52 32.49
C LEU A 224 -6.03 11.19 33.07
N LEU A 225 -5.18 10.17 33.20
CA LEU A 225 -5.55 8.89 33.85
C LEU A 225 -5.97 9.09 35.31
N LEU A 226 -5.26 9.95 36.05
CA LEU A 226 -5.65 10.34 37.41
C LEU A 226 -7.00 11.07 37.42
N LEU A 227 -7.23 12.01 36.49
CA LEU A 227 -8.50 12.74 36.37
C LEU A 227 -9.68 11.81 36.04
N ALA A 228 -9.49 10.78 35.22
CA ALA A 228 -10.51 9.76 34.97
C ALA A 228 -10.91 9.03 36.27
N GLY A 229 -9.93 8.64 37.09
CA GLY A 229 -10.18 8.01 38.38
C GLY A 229 -10.86 8.93 39.39
N VAL A 230 -10.44 10.20 39.45
CA VAL A 230 -11.10 11.24 40.26
C VAL A 230 -12.56 11.43 39.83
N ARG A 231 -12.84 11.49 38.52
CA ARG A 231 -14.20 11.62 37.99
C ARG A 231 -15.11 10.48 38.47
N VAL A 232 -14.67 9.22 38.34
CA VAL A 232 -15.47 8.07 38.81
C VAL A 232 -15.65 8.10 40.33
N HIS A 233 -14.66 8.59 41.09
CA HIS A 233 -14.81 8.81 42.53
C HIS A 233 -15.86 9.89 42.87
N PHE A 234 -15.95 10.98 42.11
CA PHE A 234 -17.00 11.99 42.29
C PHE A 234 -18.39 11.40 42.02
N THR A 235 -18.57 10.64 40.92
CA THR A 235 -19.85 9.95 40.66
C THR A 235 -20.18 8.95 41.78
N ALA A 236 -19.20 8.18 42.27
CA ALA A 236 -19.37 7.25 43.40
C ALA A 236 -19.75 7.96 44.72
N ARG A 237 -19.20 9.15 44.98
CA ARG A 237 -19.54 9.99 46.15
C ARG A 237 -20.98 10.50 46.06
N ASP A 238 -21.43 10.92 44.88
CA ASP A 238 -22.81 11.37 44.68
C ASP A 238 -23.78 10.19 44.76
N ALA A 239 -23.43 9.03 44.18
CA ALA A 239 -24.22 7.81 44.26
C ALA A 239 -24.38 7.32 45.70
N HIS A 240 -23.31 7.34 46.49
CA HIS A 240 -23.36 7.02 47.92
C HIS A 240 -24.32 7.93 48.70
N ARG A 241 -24.41 9.22 48.34
CA ARG A 241 -25.30 10.20 49.01
C ARG A 241 -26.76 10.12 48.58
N GLN A 242 -27.04 9.75 47.33
CA GLN A 242 -28.39 9.81 46.74
C GLN A 242 -29.04 8.44 46.55
N LEU A 243 -28.25 7.37 46.45
CA LEU A 243 -28.70 5.98 46.29
C LEU A 243 -28.36 5.10 47.51
N PHE A 244 -27.66 5.64 48.51
CA PHE A 244 -27.25 4.94 49.75
C PHE A 244 -26.39 3.68 49.55
N ILE A 245 -25.77 3.52 48.38
CA ILE A 245 -24.84 2.41 48.06
C ILE A 245 -23.41 2.66 48.58
N ARG A 246 -22.55 1.64 48.63
CA ARG A 246 -21.13 1.83 48.99
C ARG A 246 -20.34 2.45 47.83
N ARG A 247 -19.32 3.28 48.09
CA ARG A 247 -18.50 3.87 47.01
C ARG A 247 -17.79 2.80 46.16
N SER A 248 -17.31 1.72 46.78
CA SER A 248 -16.70 0.57 46.08
C SER A 248 -17.69 -0.20 45.21
N GLU A 249 -18.98 -0.19 45.57
CA GLU A 249 -20.05 -0.81 44.80
C GLU A 249 -20.31 -0.04 43.49
N TRP A 250 -20.19 1.29 43.51
CA TRP A 250 -20.24 2.11 42.30
C TRP A 250 -19.07 1.83 41.34
N TRP A 251 -17.86 1.60 41.85
CA TRP A 251 -16.72 1.18 41.02
C TRP A 251 -17.00 -0.16 40.31
N TRP A 252 -17.63 -1.12 41.00
CA TRP A 252 -18.09 -2.37 40.36
C TRP A 252 -19.22 -2.15 39.34
N ILE A 253 -20.14 -1.21 39.57
CA ILE A 253 -21.18 -0.83 38.60
C ILE A 253 -20.55 -0.22 37.34
N ALA A 254 -19.60 0.70 37.49
CA ALA A 254 -18.87 1.33 36.37
C ALA A 254 -18.04 0.31 35.58
N ALA A 255 -17.29 -0.57 36.26
CA ALA A 255 -16.52 -1.64 35.62
C ALA A 255 -17.42 -2.62 34.85
N ARG A 256 -18.56 -3.04 35.42
CA ARG A 256 -19.55 -3.89 34.72
C ARG A 256 -20.21 -3.17 33.54
N ALA A 257 -20.42 -1.86 33.63
CA ALA A 257 -20.92 -1.06 32.51
C ALA A 257 -19.86 -0.97 31.38
N ALA A 258 -18.58 -0.80 31.71
CA ALA A 258 -17.47 -0.78 30.74
C ALA A 258 -17.29 -2.14 30.04
N ALA A 259 -17.39 -3.25 30.78
CA ALA A 259 -17.36 -4.60 30.21
C ALA A 259 -18.54 -4.83 29.24
N ARG A 260 -19.76 -4.39 29.60
CA ARG A 260 -20.94 -4.48 28.72
C ARG A 260 -20.83 -3.58 27.48
N GLN A 261 -20.27 -2.37 27.62
CA GLN A 261 -20.00 -1.49 26.47
C GLN A 261 -19.00 -2.12 25.51
N ALA A 262 -17.91 -2.71 26.03
CA ALA A 262 -16.90 -3.40 25.20
C ALA A 262 -17.49 -4.63 24.49
N ALA A 263 -18.28 -5.43 25.19
CA ALA A 263 -19.02 -6.56 24.59
C ALA A 263 -20.02 -6.08 23.51
N GLY A 264 -20.69 -4.95 23.73
CA GLY A 264 -21.56 -4.31 22.74
C GLY A 264 -20.81 -3.82 21.51
N ALA A 265 -19.66 -3.16 21.70
CA ALA A 265 -18.79 -2.73 20.61
C ALA A 265 -18.36 -3.94 19.74
N GLY A 266 -17.90 -5.03 20.39
CA GLY A 266 -17.56 -6.28 19.71
C GLY A 266 -18.73 -6.91 18.96
N ALA A 267 -19.93 -6.95 19.57
CA ALA A 267 -21.14 -7.47 18.90
C ALA A 267 -21.56 -6.61 17.70
N GLY A 268 -21.40 -5.28 17.77
CA GLY A 268 -21.61 -4.38 16.64
C GLY A 268 -20.61 -4.61 15.52
N LEU A 269 -19.32 -4.72 15.83
CA LEU A 269 -18.28 -5.02 14.85
C LEU A 269 -18.50 -6.39 14.18
N ALA A 270 -18.95 -7.39 14.93
CA ALA A 270 -19.35 -8.68 14.38
C ALA A 270 -20.56 -8.58 13.44
N ALA A 271 -21.55 -7.73 13.73
CA ALA A 271 -22.68 -7.49 12.83
C ALA A 271 -22.26 -6.78 11.53
N ALA A 272 -21.34 -5.80 11.60
CA ALA A 272 -20.77 -5.16 10.42
C ALA A 272 -19.94 -6.16 9.59
N ALA A 273 -19.09 -6.97 10.23
CA ALA A 273 -18.30 -8.01 9.58
C ALA A 273 -19.20 -9.08 8.92
N ALA A 274 -20.34 -9.43 9.53
CA ALA A 274 -21.32 -10.34 8.93
C ALA A 274 -21.96 -9.75 7.66
N ALA A 275 -22.23 -8.44 7.60
CA ALA A 275 -22.67 -7.78 6.38
C ALA A 275 -21.57 -7.79 5.29
N GLY A 276 -20.31 -7.53 5.65
CA GLY A 276 -19.16 -7.65 4.72
C GLY A 276 -18.96 -9.07 4.20
N LEU A 277 -19.13 -10.08 5.06
CA LEU A 277 -19.10 -11.50 4.67
C LEU A 277 -20.28 -11.87 3.77
N ALA A 278 -21.47 -11.32 3.98
CA ALA A 278 -22.61 -11.53 3.10
C ALA A 278 -22.33 -11.01 1.68
N LEU A 279 -21.73 -9.83 1.52
CA LEU A 279 -21.30 -9.33 0.20
C LEU A 279 -20.34 -10.31 -0.50
N HIS A 280 -19.40 -10.90 0.25
CA HIS A 280 -18.47 -11.89 -0.27
C HIS A 280 -19.15 -13.20 -0.70
N LEU A 281 -20.10 -13.70 0.11
CA LEU A 281 -20.82 -14.96 -0.13
C LEU A 281 -21.81 -14.87 -1.31
N PHE A 282 -22.37 -13.69 -1.56
CA PHE A 282 -23.38 -13.45 -2.60
C PHE A 282 -22.83 -12.77 -3.88
N ASP A 283 -21.50 -12.77 -4.10
CA ASP A 283 -20.86 -12.19 -5.30
C ASP A 283 -21.11 -10.67 -5.50
N ALA A 284 -21.33 -9.95 -4.40
CA ALA A 284 -21.57 -8.51 -4.34
C ALA A 284 -20.37 -7.74 -3.72
N ARG A 285 -19.16 -8.27 -3.92
CA ARG A 285 -17.89 -7.74 -3.40
C ARG A 285 -17.63 -6.31 -3.88
N LEU A 286 -17.06 -5.47 -3.02
CA LEU A 286 -16.72 -4.07 -3.30
C LEU A 286 -17.91 -3.16 -3.64
N SER A 287 -19.16 -3.54 -3.30
CA SER A 287 -20.37 -2.74 -3.61
C SER A 287 -20.30 -1.27 -3.15
N TRP A 288 -19.47 -0.97 -2.16
CA TRP A 288 -19.21 0.37 -1.62
C TRP A 288 -18.11 1.16 -2.36
N TYR A 289 -17.30 0.54 -3.24
CA TYR A 289 -16.16 1.19 -3.90
C TYR A 289 -16.61 2.31 -4.86
N ASN A 290 -17.56 2.02 -5.77
CA ASN A 290 -18.18 3.03 -6.62
C ASN A 290 -19.24 3.89 -5.89
N THR A 291 -19.82 3.42 -4.78
CA THR A 291 -20.80 4.19 -4.00
C THR A 291 -20.43 4.25 -2.49
N PRO A 292 -19.44 5.08 -2.09
CA PRO A 292 -18.93 5.15 -0.71
C PRO A 292 -19.97 5.41 0.37
N VAL A 293 -21.07 6.09 0.02
CA VAL A 293 -22.18 6.36 0.95
C VAL A 293 -22.79 5.07 1.52
N LEU A 294 -22.71 3.95 0.80
CA LEU A 294 -23.20 2.64 1.26
C LEU A 294 -22.45 2.09 2.49
N VAL A 295 -21.22 2.53 2.75
CA VAL A 295 -20.47 2.17 3.98
C VAL A 295 -21.27 2.52 5.25
N GLY A 296 -22.02 3.63 5.20
CA GLY A 296 -22.89 4.08 6.29
C GLY A 296 -23.94 3.03 6.68
N PRO A 297 -24.93 2.73 5.83
CA PRO A 297 -25.99 1.78 6.16
C PRO A 297 -25.55 0.32 6.15
N LEU A 298 -24.54 -0.08 5.36
CA LEU A 298 -24.09 -1.48 5.32
C LEU A 298 -23.26 -1.87 6.57
N PHE A 299 -22.42 -0.96 7.09
CA PHE A 299 -21.42 -1.32 8.10
C PHE A 299 -21.46 -0.44 9.35
N ALA A 300 -21.44 0.89 9.19
CA ALA A 300 -21.41 1.82 10.32
C ALA A 300 -22.69 1.74 11.18
N LEU A 301 -23.88 1.63 10.56
CA LEU A 301 -25.13 1.47 11.29
C LEU A 301 -25.18 0.16 12.11
N PRO A 302 -24.96 -1.04 11.56
CA PRO A 302 -24.85 -2.27 12.36
C PRO A 302 -23.86 -2.18 13.52
N ALA A 303 -22.70 -1.55 13.30
CA ALA A 303 -21.69 -1.39 14.33
C ALA A 303 -22.18 -0.55 15.52
N VAL A 304 -22.80 0.60 15.26
CA VAL A 304 -23.33 1.49 16.32
C VAL A 304 -24.57 0.88 16.97
N LEU A 305 -25.49 0.30 16.18
CA LEU A 305 -26.74 -0.27 16.68
C LEU A 305 -26.52 -1.51 17.56
N GLY A 306 -25.57 -2.38 17.20
CA GLY A 306 -25.20 -3.54 18.04
C GLY A 306 -24.66 -3.10 19.40
N ALA A 307 -23.80 -2.09 19.42
CA ALA A 307 -23.27 -1.50 20.66
C ALA A 307 -24.37 -0.91 21.55
N TRP A 308 -25.28 -0.13 20.96
CA TRP A 308 -26.42 0.45 21.67
C TRP A 308 -27.42 -0.60 22.18
N HIS A 309 -27.64 -1.69 21.43
CA HIS A 309 -28.57 -2.76 21.81
C HIS A 309 -28.10 -3.49 23.08
N VAL A 310 -26.83 -3.90 23.13
CA VAL A 310 -26.22 -4.53 24.31
C VAL A 310 -26.16 -3.56 25.51
N ALA A 311 -25.88 -2.28 25.26
CA ALA A 311 -25.90 -1.24 26.29
C ALA A 311 -27.27 -1.09 26.96
N LEU A 312 -28.35 -1.07 26.17
CA LEU A 312 -29.74 -0.98 26.64
C LEU A 312 -30.19 -2.25 27.38
N GLY A 313 -29.89 -3.44 26.86
CA GLY A 313 -30.30 -4.71 27.47
C GLY A 313 -29.79 -4.89 28.90
N GLY A 314 -28.58 -4.41 29.19
CA GLY A 314 -27.99 -4.46 30.54
C GLY A 314 -28.37 -3.31 31.48
N ALA A 315 -29.33 -2.45 31.12
CA ALA A 315 -29.75 -1.30 31.96
C ALA A 315 -30.77 -1.65 33.07
N GLY A 316 -31.15 -2.93 33.22
CA GLY A 316 -32.17 -3.41 34.17
C GLY A 316 -31.81 -3.30 35.66
N GLY A 317 -32.83 -3.43 36.52
CA GLY A 317 -32.70 -3.42 37.99
C GLY A 317 -32.96 -2.06 38.64
N ARG A 318 -32.50 -1.86 39.89
CA ARG A 318 -32.73 -0.61 40.67
C ARG A 318 -32.24 0.67 39.98
N LEU A 319 -31.21 0.57 39.14
CA LEU A 319 -30.68 1.69 38.34
C LEU A 319 -31.55 2.02 37.11
N ALA A 320 -32.34 1.06 36.60
CA ALA A 320 -33.28 1.28 35.49
C ALA A 320 -34.40 2.26 35.88
N ALA A 321 -34.90 2.13 37.11
CA ALA A 321 -35.93 3.00 37.68
C ALA A 321 -35.45 4.46 37.84
N ALA A 322 -34.13 4.67 37.97
CA ALA A 322 -33.51 5.97 38.15
C ALA A 322 -32.62 6.32 36.94
N ARG A 323 -33.22 6.39 35.74
CA ARG A 323 -32.58 6.54 34.41
C ARG A 323 -31.32 7.43 34.34
N GLY A 324 -31.31 8.57 35.03
CA GLY A 324 -30.14 9.46 35.09
C GLY A 324 -28.87 8.77 35.63
N TRP A 325 -29.00 7.81 36.54
CA TRP A 325 -27.88 7.03 37.08
C TRP A 325 -27.38 5.94 36.14
N ALA A 326 -28.27 5.30 35.36
CA ALA A 326 -27.85 4.38 34.31
C ALA A 326 -27.01 5.10 33.24
N ALA A 327 -27.43 6.31 32.85
CA ALA A 327 -26.67 7.16 31.93
C ALA A 327 -25.33 7.64 32.55
N ARG A 328 -25.29 8.01 33.84
CA ARG A 328 -24.03 8.35 34.55
C ARG A 328 -23.06 7.16 34.62
N ALA A 329 -23.56 5.94 34.88
CA ALA A 329 -22.74 4.73 34.87
C ALA A 329 -22.18 4.41 33.47
N ALA A 330 -22.93 4.69 32.40
CA ALA A 330 -22.43 4.59 31.03
C ALA A 330 -21.39 5.66 30.69
N GLY A 331 -21.53 6.88 31.24
CA GLY A 331 -20.52 7.93 31.15
C GLY A 331 -19.22 7.57 31.90
N ASP A 332 -19.30 7.04 33.11
CA ASP A 332 -18.14 6.55 33.87
C ASP A 332 -17.46 5.39 33.15
N ALA A 333 -18.24 4.47 32.57
CA ALA A 333 -17.74 3.36 31.78
C ALA A 333 -16.97 3.82 30.53
N LEU A 334 -17.49 4.80 29.79
CA LEU A 334 -16.82 5.41 28.66
C LEU A 334 -15.49 6.07 29.07
N ALA A 335 -15.44 6.75 30.23
CA ALA A 335 -14.20 7.30 30.76
C ALA A 335 -13.17 6.24 31.14
N LEU A 336 -13.60 5.12 31.75
CA LEU A 336 -12.74 3.99 32.06
C LEU A 336 -12.19 3.33 30.78
N GLN A 337 -12.99 3.24 29.71
CA GLN A 337 -12.55 2.75 28.41
C GLN A 337 -11.55 3.70 27.74
N SER A 338 -11.84 5.01 27.71
CA SER A 338 -10.91 6.01 27.16
C SER A 338 -9.60 6.06 27.96
N ALA A 339 -9.67 5.91 29.29
CA ALA A 339 -8.48 5.79 30.14
C ALA A 339 -7.71 4.49 29.88
N ALA A 340 -8.39 3.35 29.71
CA ALA A 340 -7.73 2.10 29.34
C ALA A 340 -7.05 2.18 27.97
N ALA A 341 -7.68 2.82 26.98
CA ALA A 341 -7.09 3.08 25.67
C ALA A 341 -5.89 4.02 25.76
N LEU A 342 -5.98 5.11 26.53
CA LEU A 342 -4.85 6.03 26.77
C LEU A 342 -3.68 5.34 27.48
N ALA A 343 -3.96 4.49 28.47
CA ALA A 343 -2.97 3.69 29.17
C ALA A 343 -2.32 2.67 28.24
N ALA A 344 -3.10 2.01 27.36
CA ALA A 344 -2.58 1.11 26.33
C ALA A 344 -1.65 1.86 25.36
N CYS A 345 -2.06 3.04 24.86
CA CYS A 345 -1.19 3.88 24.03
C CYS A 345 0.11 4.25 24.76
N LEU A 346 0.05 4.62 26.05
CA LEU A 346 1.24 4.96 26.83
C LEU A 346 2.18 3.75 27.04
N LEU A 347 1.64 2.58 27.35
CA LEU A 347 2.40 1.33 27.55
C LEU A 347 3.03 0.81 26.25
N LEU A 348 2.29 0.87 25.14
CA LEU A 348 2.73 0.48 23.81
C LEU A 348 3.53 1.57 23.09
N ARG A 349 3.69 2.75 23.71
CA ARG A 349 4.37 3.94 23.17
C ARG A 349 3.78 4.46 21.85
N MET A 350 2.46 4.31 21.67
CA MET A 350 1.74 4.77 20.48
C MET A 350 1.58 6.29 20.46
N ARG A 351 1.81 6.89 19.30
CA ARG A 351 1.65 8.32 19.02
C ARG A 351 0.17 8.71 18.86
N ALA A 352 -0.71 7.81 18.44
CA ALA A 352 -2.18 7.99 18.33
C ALA A 352 -2.92 8.29 19.66
N GLY A 353 -2.22 8.38 20.80
CA GLY A 353 -2.82 8.60 22.12
C GLY A 353 -3.60 9.91 22.29
N PHE A 354 -3.55 10.86 21.34
CA PHE A 354 -4.26 12.14 21.43
C PHE A 354 -5.80 11.99 21.43
N LEU A 355 -6.35 11.03 20.68
CA LEU A 355 -7.80 10.76 20.64
C LEU A 355 -8.34 10.27 21.99
N PRO A 356 -7.81 9.18 22.60
CA PRO A 356 -8.24 8.78 23.93
C PRO A 356 -7.89 9.82 25.01
N ALA A 357 -6.81 10.60 24.85
CA ALA A 357 -6.51 11.73 25.74
C ALA A 357 -7.61 12.81 25.69
N ALA A 358 -8.06 13.22 24.50
CA ALA A 358 -9.16 14.17 24.33
C ALA A 358 -10.47 13.63 24.92
N ALA A 359 -10.77 12.35 24.71
CA ALA A 359 -11.95 11.69 25.28
C ALA A 359 -11.92 11.65 26.83
N VAL A 360 -10.76 11.36 27.43
CA VAL A 360 -10.58 11.43 28.89
C VAL A 360 -10.71 12.87 29.41
N ALA A 361 -10.13 13.86 28.72
CA ALA A 361 -10.24 15.26 29.08
C ALA A 361 -11.71 15.75 29.05
N ALA A 362 -12.46 15.39 28.00
CA ALA A 362 -13.89 15.65 27.91
C ALA A 362 -14.68 14.97 29.04
N ALA A 363 -14.40 13.70 29.33
CA ALA A 363 -15.05 13.01 30.44
C ALA A 363 -14.74 13.63 31.81
N ALA A 364 -13.55 14.19 32.02
CA ALA A 364 -13.17 14.84 33.27
C ALA A 364 -14.00 16.11 33.55
N THR A 365 -14.58 16.78 32.55
CA THR A 365 -15.44 17.96 32.79
C THR A 365 -16.72 17.62 33.57
N ASP A 366 -17.16 16.35 33.57
CA ASP A 366 -18.31 15.87 34.34
C ASP A 366 -18.11 16.01 35.87
N ILE A 367 -16.88 16.27 36.33
CA ILE A 367 -16.58 16.64 37.71
C ILE A 367 -17.25 17.98 38.09
N LEU A 368 -17.29 18.96 37.17
CA LEU A 368 -17.80 20.31 37.46
C LEU A 368 -19.28 20.29 37.90
N PRO A 369 -20.23 19.64 37.17
CA PRO A 369 -21.59 19.45 37.65
C PRO A 369 -21.74 18.85 39.06
N SER A 370 -20.78 18.04 39.52
CA SER A 370 -20.78 17.42 40.86
C SER A 370 -20.18 18.32 41.95
N ILE A 371 -19.19 19.15 41.62
CA ILE A 371 -18.68 20.19 42.53
C ILE A 371 -19.74 21.30 42.72
N TRP A 372 -20.23 21.84 41.61
CA TRP A 372 -21.11 23.03 41.57
C TRP A 372 -22.61 22.69 41.66
N ARG A 373 -22.95 21.41 41.86
CA ARG A 373 -24.33 20.88 42.06
C ARG A 373 -25.32 21.29 40.97
N PHE A 374 -24.94 21.17 39.70
CA PHE A 374 -25.80 21.49 38.57
C PHE A 374 -27.03 20.56 38.50
N LYS A 375 -28.18 21.11 38.07
CA LYS A 375 -29.36 20.33 37.69
C LYS A 375 -29.02 19.37 36.54
N ASP A 376 -29.72 18.24 36.43
CA ASP A 376 -29.39 17.20 35.45
C ASP A 376 -29.34 17.71 33.99
N GLY A 377 -30.23 18.59 33.57
CA GLY A 377 -30.18 19.17 32.22
C GLY A 377 -28.87 19.92 31.95
N ALA A 378 -28.38 20.72 32.91
CA ALA A 378 -27.12 21.45 32.79
C ALA A 378 -25.91 20.51 32.89
N ARG A 379 -25.99 19.42 33.68
CA ARG A 379 -24.96 18.36 33.70
C ARG A 379 -24.80 17.72 32.32
N TRP A 380 -25.90 17.33 31.67
CA TRP A 380 -25.85 16.72 30.34
C TRP A 380 -25.43 17.72 29.26
N ALA A 381 -25.78 19.00 29.38
CA ALA A 381 -25.26 20.04 28.50
C ALA A 381 -23.72 20.15 28.58
N VAL A 382 -23.14 20.20 29.77
CA VAL A 382 -21.67 20.20 29.95
C VAL A 382 -21.04 18.96 29.32
N HIS A 383 -21.62 17.78 29.57
CA HIS A 383 -21.13 16.52 28.99
C HIS A 383 -21.08 16.57 27.46
N PHE A 384 -22.21 16.85 26.79
CA PHE A 384 -22.25 16.85 25.32
C PHE A 384 -21.41 17.98 24.69
N LEU A 385 -21.30 19.15 25.35
CA LEU A 385 -20.42 20.23 24.89
C LEU A 385 -18.94 19.85 24.98
N ALA A 386 -18.51 19.20 26.07
CA ALA A 386 -17.13 18.75 26.23
C ALA A 386 -16.77 17.63 25.23
N TRP A 387 -17.71 16.72 24.98
CA TRP A 387 -17.54 15.62 24.02
C TRP A 387 -17.61 16.05 22.54
N LEU A 388 -17.98 17.30 22.24
CA LEU A 388 -17.99 17.83 20.87
C LEU A 388 -16.58 17.81 20.25
N LEU A 389 -15.54 18.20 20.99
CA LEU A 389 -14.17 18.24 20.46
C LEU A 389 -13.63 16.83 20.11
N PRO A 390 -13.68 15.81 21.01
CA PRO A 390 -13.33 14.44 20.64
C PRO A 390 -14.16 13.88 19.47
N ALA A 391 -15.45 14.21 19.40
CA ALA A 391 -16.30 13.78 18.28
C ALA A 391 -15.87 14.42 16.95
N LEU A 392 -15.53 15.72 16.93
CA LEU A 392 -15.02 16.40 15.74
C LEU A 392 -13.67 15.83 15.28
N LEU A 393 -12.74 15.55 16.20
CA LEU A 393 -11.46 14.91 15.89
C LEU A 393 -11.66 13.48 15.36
N ALA A 394 -12.59 12.72 15.93
CA ALA A 394 -12.95 11.38 15.44
C ALA A 394 -13.62 11.44 14.06
N VAL A 395 -14.40 12.48 13.75
CA VAL A 395 -15.02 12.69 12.43
C VAL A 395 -13.98 13.06 11.38
N ASP A 396 -13.06 14.00 11.63
CA ASP A 396 -12.00 14.36 10.66
C ASP A 396 -11.09 13.15 10.37
N LEU A 397 -10.68 12.40 11.42
CA LEU A 397 -9.95 11.15 11.23
C LEU A 397 -10.77 10.12 10.44
N ALA A 398 -12.06 9.94 10.73
CA ALA A 398 -12.90 8.98 10.03
C ALA A 398 -13.09 9.33 8.56
N LEU A 399 -13.30 10.61 8.24
CA LEU A 399 -13.44 11.09 6.86
C LEU A 399 -12.13 10.92 6.08
N GLY A 400 -11.00 11.38 6.63
CA GLY A 400 -9.69 11.21 5.98
C GLY A 400 -9.31 9.74 5.80
N SER A 401 -9.55 8.90 6.81
CA SER A 401 -9.33 7.45 6.73
C SER A 401 -10.20 6.81 5.64
N LEU A 402 -11.51 7.08 5.62
CA LEU A 402 -12.39 6.50 4.59
C LEU A 402 -12.04 6.99 3.18
N GLN A 403 -11.66 8.27 3.04
CA GLN A 403 -11.26 8.84 1.76
C GLN A 403 -10.00 8.19 1.17
N MET A 404 -9.04 7.79 2.01
CA MET A 404 -7.82 7.07 1.62
C MET A 404 -8.07 5.56 1.45
N PHE A 405 -8.68 4.90 2.44
CA PHE A 405 -8.79 3.44 2.49
C PHE A 405 -9.82 2.87 1.50
N ILE A 406 -10.88 3.60 1.13
CA ILE A 406 -11.86 3.11 0.15
C ILE A 406 -11.19 2.89 -1.23
N PRO A 407 -10.47 3.87 -1.81
CA PRO A 407 -9.73 3.64 -3.05
C PRO A 407 -8.63 2.57 -2.94
N VAL A 408 -7.91 2.52 -1.82
CA VAL A 408 -6.81 1.55 -1.59
C VAL A 408 -7.32 0.11 -1.48
N LEU A 409 -8.37 -0.14 -0.69
CA LEU A 409 -8.92 -1.48 -0.51
C LEU A 409 -9.65 -1.99 -1.76
N GLY A 410 -10.15 -1.09 -2.61
CA GLY A 410 -10.64 -1.44 -3.95
C GLY A 410 -9.55 -1.92 -4.92
N ARG A 411 -8.26 -1.69 -4.62
CA ARG A 411 -7.10 -2.16 -5.41
C ARG A 411 -6.16 -3.12 -4.66
N ALA A 412 -6.63 -3.73 -3.57
CA ALA A 412 -5.83 -4.61 -2.71
C ALA A 412 -5.78 -6.09 -3.18
N GLY A 413 -6.23 -6.38 -4.41
CA GLY A 413 -6.32 -7.75 -4.95
C GLY A 413 -7.36 -8.64 -4.27
N ASP A 414 -7.27 -9.95 -4.54
CA ASP A 414 -8.18 -11.00 -4.03
C ASP A 414 -7.60 -11.73 -2.79
N ALA A 415 -6.49 -11.24 -2.23
CA ALA A 415 -5.78 -11.89 -1.11
C ALA A 415 -6.44 -11.66 0.27
N ALA A 416 -7.12 -10.52 0.46
CA ALA A 416 -7.78 -10.16 1.72
C ALA A 416 -9.27 -9.82 1.47
N PRO A 417 -10.18 -10.15 2.41
CA PRO A 417 -11.60 -9.85 2.27
C PRO A 417 -11.87 -8.35 2.51
N ALA A 418 -11.63 -7.52 1.49
CA ALA A 418 -11.73 -6.07 1.54
C ALA A 418 -13.05 -5.55 2.14
N ASP A 419 -14.18 -6.20 1.82
CA ASP A 419 -15.49 -5.88 2.40
C ASP A 419 -15.54 -6.01 3.92
N VAL A 420 -14.90 -7.04 4.50
CA VAL A 420 -14.82 -7.26 5.94
C VAL A 420 -13.87 -6.25 6.59
N VAL A 421 -12.75 -5.93 5.92
CA VAL A 421 -11.79 -4.92 6.39
C VAL A 421 -12.44 -3.54 6.46
N VAL A 422 -13.13 -3.11 5.39
CA VAL A 422 -13.90 -1.85 5.40
C VAL A 422 -14.99 -1.90 6.45
N ALA A 423 -15.71 -3.02 6.60
CA ALA A 423 -16.78 -3.12 7.59
C ALA A 423 -16.28 -2.96 9.04
N LEU A 424 -15.16 -3.57 9.39
CA LEU A 424 -14.54 -3.45 10.71
C LEU A 424 -13.96 -2.04 10.94
N ALA A 425 -13.23 -1.50 9.96
CA ALA A 425 -12.63 -0.17 10.07
C ALA A 425 -13.67 0.94 10.17
N SER A 426 -14.64 0.97 9.25
CA SER A 426 -15.74 1.96 9.27
C SER A 426 -16.66 1.78 10.48
N GLY A 427 -16.91 0.54 10.90
CA GLY A 427 -17.66 0.24 12.12
C GLY A 427 -16.97 0.77 13.38
N ALA A 428 -15.65 0.59 13.51
CA ALA A 428 -14.88 1.07 14.66
C ALA A 428 -14.82 2.61 14.69
N LEU A 429 -14.58 3.25 13.55
CA LEU A 429 -14.63 4.70 13.41
C LEU A 429 -16.01 5.26 13.78
N ALA A 430 -17.09 4.65 13.30
CA ALA A 430 -18.46 5.05 13.62
C ALA A 430 -18.82 4.85 15.10
N GLN A 431 -18.36 3.76 15.72
CA GLN A 431 -18.48 3.56 17.17
C GLN A 431 -17.73 4.64 17.97
N GLY A 432 -16.52 5.03 17.53
CA GLY A 432 -15.75 6.12 18.15
C GLY A 432 -16.48 7.47 18.09
N VAL A 433 -17.00 7.85 16.90
CA VAL A 433 -17.78 9.07 16.72
C VAL A 433 -19.06 9.06 17.56
N CYS A 434 -19.77 7.93 17.62
CA CYS A 434 -21.05 7.80 18.32
C CYS A 434 -20.94 7.46 19.81
N ALA A 435 -19.73 7.26 20.36
CA ALA A 435 -19.53 6.84 21.75
C ALA A 435 -20.13 7.84 22.75
N SER A 436 -19.94 9.14 22.49
CA SER A 436 -20.48 10.25 23.28
C SER A 436 -22.02 10.31 23.30
N LEU A 437 -22.69 9.72 22.31
CA LEU A 437 -24.15 9.71 22.21
C LEU A 437 -24.80 8.61 23.06
N GLN A 438 -24.04 7.63 23.56
CA GLN A 438 -24.61 6.51 24.30
C GLN A 438 -25.43 6.91 25.55
N PRO A 439 -25.02 7.89 26.38
CA PRO A 439 -25.86 8.36 27.49
C PRO A 439 -27.21 8.93 27.02
N LEU A 440 -27.27 9.58 25.86
CA LEU A 440 -28.51 10.11 25.27
C LEU A 440 -29.51 8.98 24.95
N VAL A 441 -29.01 7.85 24.44
CA VAL A 441 -29.83 6.65 24.15
C VAL A 441 -30.46 6.08 25.43
N LEU A 442 -29.73 6.10 26.55
CA LEU A 442 -30.22 5.64 27.85
C LEU A 442 -31.20 6.61 28.53
N LEU A 443 -31.06 7.91 28.27
CA LEU A 443 -31.99 8.95 28.75
C LEU A 443 -33.30 8.98 27.93
N THR A 444 -33.26 8.52 26.69
CA THR A 444 -34.42 8.49 25.78
C THR A 444 -35.51 7.55 26.31
N ARG A 445 -36.76 8.05 26.41
CA ARG A 445 -37.87 7.30 27.03
C ARG A 445 -38.18 5.96 26.35
N ASN A 446 -38.03 5.89 25.02
CA ASN A 446 -38.19 4.69 24.21
C ASN A 446 -37.36 4.80 22.90
N PRO A 447 -36.10 4.32 22.87
CA PRO A 447 -35.27 4.35 21.66
C PRO A 447 -35.61 3.27 20.62
N GLN A 448 -36.46 2.29 20.98
CA GLN A 448 -36.73 1.11 20.14
C GLN A 448 -37.35 1.40 18.76
N PRO A 449 -38.22 2.42 18.55
CA PRO A 449 -38.71 2.76 17.21
C PRO A 449 -37.59 3.24 16.28
N LEU A 450 -36.73 4.15 16.77
CA LEU A 450 -35.58 4.66 16.03
C LEU A 450 -34.59 3.53 15.69
N MET A 451 -34.23 2.69 16.67
CA MET A 451 -33.31 1.58 16.45
C MET A 451 -33.86 0.56 15.45
N ARG A 452 -35.16 0.23 15.50
CA ARG A 452 -35.80 -0.64 14.49
C ARG A 452 -35.81 -0.01 13.11
N GLY A 453 -36.04 1.30 12.99
CA GLY A 453 -35.95 2.02 11.72
C GLY A 453 -34.54 2.00 11.12
N LEU A 454 -33.50 2.19 11.93
CA LEU A 454 -32.10 2.15 11.49
C LEU A 454 -31.62 0.72 11.15
N TRP A 455 -32.07 -0.30 11.91
CA TRP A 455 -31.86 -1.70 11.53
C TRP A 455 -32.56 -2.06 10.22
N ALA A 456 -33.80 -1.60 10.03
CA ALA A 456 -34.53 -1.81 8.78
C ALA A 456 -33.84 -1.11 7.60
N LEU A 457 -33.33 0.11 7.78
CA LEU A 457 -32.54 0.82 6.76
C LEU A 457 -31.28 0.04 6.38
N SER A 458 -30.56 -0.52 7.35
CA SER A 458 -29.38 -1.35 7.09
C SER A 458 -29.74 -2.64 6.33
N ALA A 459 -30.77 -3.37 6.80
CA ALA A 459 -31.22 -4.61 6.17
C ALA A 459 -31.75 -4.38 4.74
N VAL A 460 -32.53 -3.31 4.52
CA VAL A 460 -33.02 -2.91 3.19
C VAL A 460 -31.85 -2.50 2.29
N SER A 461 -30.85 -1.77 2.81
CA SER A 461 -29.66 -1.41 2.02
C SER A 461 -28.87 -2.63 1.58
N LEU A 462 -28.67 -3.61 2.48
CA LEU A 462 -28.03 -4.87 2.13
C LEU A 462 -28.86 -5.65 1.10
N LEU A 463 -30.17 -5.79 1.29
CA LEU A 463 -31.04 -6.47 0.33
C LEU A 463 -31.04 -5.80 -1.06
N LEU A 464 -31.08 -4.46 -1.13
CA LEU A 464 -31.00 -3.72 -2.39
C LEU A 464 -29.65 -3.91 -3.09
N VAL A 465 -28.55 -3.88 -2.34
CA VAL A 465 -27.20 -4.14 -2.86
C VAL A 465 -27.06 -5.58 -3.39
N LEU A 466 -27.64 -6.56 -2.70
CA LEU A 466 -27.60 -7.97 -3.12
C LEU A 466 -28.55 -8.32 -4.28
N SER A 467 -29.59 -7.52 -4.53
CA SER A 467 -30.65 -7.83 -5.52
C SER A 467 -30.71 -6.88 -6.72
N THR A 468 -29.95 -5.79 -6.74
CA THR A 468 -30.00 -4.77 -7.79
C THR A 468 -28.60 -4.34 -8.24
N SER A 469 -28.53 -3.58 -9.34
CA SER A 469 -27.29 -2.94 -9.81
C SER A 469 -26.78 -1.81 -8.91
N LEU A 470 -27.46 -1.46 -7.80
CA LEU A 470 -26.96 -0.49 -6.82
C LEU A 470 -25.60 -0.89 -6.24
N GLY A 471 -25.35 -2.20 -6.12
CA GLY A 471 -24.08 -2.78 -5.71
C GLY A 471 -23.01 -2.85 -6.80
N MET A 472 -23.23 -2.31 -8.02
CA MET A 472 -22.24 -2.37 -9.09
C MET A 472 -20.95 -1.64 -8.66
N PRO A 473 -19.83 -2.37 -8.48
CA PRO A 473 -18.67 -1.80 -7.80
C PRO A 473 -17.83 -0.88 -8.68
N TYR A 474 -18.04 -0.82 -10.01
CA TYR A 474 -17.19 -0.05 -10.93
C TYR A 474 -17.96 0.90 -11.84
N SER A 475 -17.29 1.99 -12.23
CA SER A 475 -17.72 2.95 -13.26
C SER A 475 -16.50 3.49 -14.03
N PRO A 476 -16.67 4.16 -15.18
CA PRO A 476 -15.55 4.79 -15.90
C PRO A 476 -14.77 5.83 -15.09
N GLN A 477 -15.33 6.35 -13.99
CA GLN A 477 -14.68 7.29 -13.07
C GLN A 477 -14.11 6.60 -11.81
N ARG A 478 -14.59 5.39 -11.47
CA ARG A 478 -14.13 4.55 -10.35
C ARG A 478 -13.87 3.14 -10.89
N PRO A 479 -12.74 2.96 -11.61
CA PRO A 479 -12.57 1.82 -12.50
C PRO A 479 -12.10 0.56 -11.76
N GLN A 480 -12.33 -0.59 -12.38
CA GLN A 480 -11.56 -1.81 -12.09
C GLN A 480 -10.17 -1.64 -12.72
N ARG A 481 -9.12 -1.83 -11.93
CA ARG A 481 -7.75 -1.85 -12.42
C ARG A 481 -7.42 -3.26 -12.90
N LEU A 482 -6.93 -3.37 -14.13
CA LEU A 482 -6.49 -4.63 -14.72
C LEU A 482 -5.05 -4.51 -15.17
N MET A 483 -4.26 -5.56 -14.98
CA MET A 483 -2.94 -5.68 -15.57
C MET A 483 -2.96 -6.75 -16.67
N LEU A 484 -2.33 -6.45 -17.81
CA LEU A 484 -2.33 -7.27 -19.03
C LEU A 484 -0.96 -7.22 -19.71
N PHE A 485 -0.27 -8.36 -19.74
CA PHE A 485 1.07 -8.46 -20.33
C PHE A 485 1.03 -9.32 -21.60
N HIS A 486 1.29 -8.71 -22.75
CA HIS A 486 1.36 -9.44 -24.02
C HIS A 486 2.74 -10.05 -24.15
N THR A 487 2.82 -11.36 -23.96
CA THR A 487 4.04 -12.08 -23.61
C THR A 487 4.41 -13.08 -24.69
N ARG A 488 5.64 -13.03 -25.19
CA ARG A 488 6.29 -14.15 -25.88
C ARG A 488 6.96 -15.01 -24.81
N VAL A 489 6.82 -16.33 -24.87
CA VAL A 489 7.52 -17.25 -23.98
C VAL A 489 8.33 -18.22 -24.82
N THR A 490 9.64 -18.27 -24.63
CA THR A 490 10.53 -19.22 -25.31
C THR A 490 11.20 -20.14 -24.30
N GLU A 491 10.93 -21.44 -24.36
CA GLU A 491 11.54 -22.45 -23.48
C GLU A 491 12.78 -23.09 -24.16
N HIS A 492 13.97 -22.81 -23.63
CA HIS A 492 15.26 -23.28 -24.12
C HIS A 492 15.73 -24.52 -23.33
N GLY A 493 16.10 -25.59 -24.05
CA GLY A 493 16.51 -26.89 -23.47
C GLY A 493 15.58 -28.05 -23.81
N ARG A 494 14.37 -27.73 -24.31
CA ARG A 494 13.53 -28.64 -25.11
C ARG A 494 13.68 -28.23 -26.58
N ALA A 495 13.02 -28.91 -27.51
CA ALA A 495 12.89 -28.37 -28.87
C ALA A 495 12.27 -26.97 -28.73
N ALA A 496 12.95 -25.92 -29.20
CA ALA A 496 12.67 -24.54 -28.81
C ALA A 496 11.25 -24.13 -29.24
N ASP A 497 10.31 -24.24 -28.29
CA ASP A 497 8.91 -23.89 -28.47
C ASP A 497 8.73 -22.42 -28.07
N THR A 498 7.99 -21.68 -28.89
CA THR A 498 7.76 -20.26 -28.69
C THR A 498 6.25 -20.00 -28.66
N ASP A 499 5.73 -19.82 -27.46
CA ASP A 499 4.33 -19.50 -27.20
C ASP A 499 4.09 -17.99 -27.18
N HIS A 500 2.85 -17.59 -27.45
CA HIS A 500 2.37 -16.22 -27.33
C HIS A 500 1.11 -16.21 -26.47
N LEU A 501 1.09 -15.39 -25.43
CA LEU A 501 0.00 -15.35 -24.45
C LEU A 501 -0.18 -13.96 -23.84
N TYR A 502 -1.38 -13.71 -23.35
CA TYR A 502 -1.67 -12.61 -22.45
C TYR A 502 -1.68 -13.15 -21.02
N TRP A 503 -0.84 -12.57 -20.16
CA TRP A 503 -0.81 -12.85 -18.72
C TRP A 503 -1.55 -11.74 -17.97
N LEU A 504 -2.52 -12.12 -17.13
CA LEU A 504 -3.38 -11.20 -16.37
C LEU A 504 -3.33 -11.55 -14.87
N PRO A 505 -2.48 -10.90 -14.06
CA PRO A 505 -2.52 -11.09 -12.61
C PRO A 505 -3.77 -10.44 -12.00
N ALA A 506 -4.32 -11.06 -10.95
CA ALA A 506 -5.48 -10.52 -10.24
C ALA A 506 -5.09 -9.42 -9.25
N THR A 507 -4.91 -8.22 -9.78
CA THR A 507 -4.68 -6.96 -9.05
C THR A 507 -5.93 -6.41 -8.36
N ASP A 508 -7.12 -6.92 -8.71
CA ASP A 508 -8.41 -6.50 -8.19
C ASP A 508 -9.26 -7.72 -7.73
N ALA A 509 -10.02 -7.55 -6.64
CA ALA A 509 -10.79 -8.62 -5.97
C ALA A 509 -11.87 -9.30 -6.84
N ASN A 510 -12.29 -8.65 -7.93
CA ASN A 510 -13.28 -9.15 -8.87
C ASN A 510 -12.68 -9.52 -10.24
N THR A 511 -11.35 -9.47 -10.41
CA THR A 511 -10.66 -9.86 -11.67
C THR A 511 -11.11 -11.25 -12.12
N TYR A 512 -11.15 -12.21 -11.19
CA TYR A 512 -11.63 -13.57 -11.48
C TYR A 512 -13.11 -13.58 -11.82
N THR A 513 -13.96 -13.13 -10.89
CA THR A 513 -15.39 -13.42 -11.00
C THR A 513 -16.06 -12.64 -12.12
N TYR A 514 -15.74 -11.36 -12.31
CA TYR A 514 -16.35 -10.58 -13.39
C TYR A 514 -15.74 -10.88 -14.76
N LEU A 515 -14.41 -10.99 -14.92
CA LEU A 515 -13.87 -11.29 -16.25
C LEU A 515 -14.27 -12.68 -16.73
N GLN A 516 -14.27 -13.71 -15.87
CA GLN A 516 -14.73 -15.05 -16.28
C GLN A 516 -16.24 -15.11 -16.57
N LYS A 517 -17.07 -14.36 -15.85
CA LYS A 517 -18.52 -14.28 -16.10
C LYS A 517 -18.81 -13.48 -17.37
N TYR A 518 -18.10 -12.38 -17.58
CA TYR A 518 -18.22 -11.52 -18.76
C TYR A 518 -17.73 -12.22 -20.04
N SER A 519 -16.58 -12.90 -19.97
CA SER A 519 -15.99 -13.60 -21.12
C SER A 519 -16.87 -14.71 -21.66
N ARG A 520 -17.40 -15.57 -20.77
CA ARG A 520 -18.32 -16.65 -21.14
C ARG A 520 -19.60 -16.15 -21.80
N LEU A 521 -20.06 -14.96 -21.45
CA LEU A 521 -21.34 -14.42 -21.90
C LEU A 521 -21.24 -13.51 -23.13
N ARG A 522 -20.17 -12.72 -23.30
CA ARG A 522 -20.19 -11.57 -24.23
C ARG A 522 -19.01 -11.39 -25.17
N VAL A 523 -17.81 -11.89 -24.85
CA VAL A 523 -16.58 -11.57 -25.62
C VAL A 523 -15.92 -12.86 -26.11
N ARG A 524 -15.75 -13.00 -27.42
CA ARG A 524 -15.19 -14.23 -28.04
C ARG A 524 -13.72 -14.39 -27.67
N GLU A 525 -13.00 -13.28 -27.69
CA GLU A 525 -11.57 -13.10 -27.45
C GLU A 525 -11.15 -13.53 -26.04
N LEU A 526 -12.08 -13.57 -25.08
CA LEU A 526 -11.81 -13.94 -23.69
C LEU A 526 -12.31 -15.35 -23.32
N ARG A 527 -12.89 -16.11 -24.26
CA ARG A 527 -13.50 -17.43 -23.95
C ARG A 527 -12.49 -18.50 -23.50
N GLU A 528 -11.25 -18.37 -23.93
CA GLU A 528 -10.14 -19.28 -23.63
C GLU A 528 -9.33 -18.85 -22.39
N LEU A 529 -9.83 -17.87 -21.64
CA LEU A 529 -9.24 -17.38 -20.39
C LEU A 529 -9.25 -18.47 -19.31
N VAL A 530 -8.08 -19.04 -19.02
CA VAL A 530 -7.89 -20.12 -18.04
C VAL A 530 -7.08 -19.66 -16.81
N PRO A 531 -7.38 -20.17 -15.61
CA PRO A 531 -6.47 -20.04 -14.47
C PRO A 531 -5.28 -20.97 -14.66
N MET A 532 -4.08 -20.50 -14.30
CA MET A 532 -2.88 -21.34 -14.26
C MET A 532 -3.02 -22.44 -13.20
N SER A 533 -2.75 -23.69 -13.57
CA SER A 533 -2.74 -24.81 -12.62
C SER A 533 -1.53 -24.78 -11.69
N GLU A 534 -1.64 -25.47 -10.55
CA GLU A 534 -0.53 -25.65 -9.61
C GLU A 534 0.62 -26.47 -10.23
N GLU A 535 0.29 -27.38 -11.15
CA GLU A 535 1.24 -28.22 -11.90
C GLU A 535 2.04 -27.38 -12.91
N GLU A 536 1.38 -26.55 -13.72
CA GLU A 536 2.04 -25.63 -14.68
C GLU A 536 2.90 -24.58 -13.96
N CYS A 537 2.41 -24.02 -12.85
CA CYS A 537 3.24 -23.13 -12.02
C CYS A 537 4.46 -23.87 -11.48
N SER A 538 4.29 -25.09 -10.95
CA SER A 538 5.41 -25.86 -10.39
C SER A 538 6.42 -26.31 -11.46
N ALA A 539 6.00 -26.41 -12.72
CA ALA A 539 6.86 -26.73 -13.86
C ALA A 539 7.76 -25.56 -14.33
N ARG A 540 7.47 -24.32 -13.94
CA ARG A 540 8.16 -23.11 -14.45
C ARG A 540 8.78 -22.27 -13.33
N LEU A 541 9.97 -21.72 -13.55
CA LEU A 541 10.55 -20.75 -12.62
C LEU A 541 9.62 -19.53 -12.49
N TYR A 542 9.38 -19.07 -11.27
CA TYR A 542 8.46 -17.97 -10.97
C TYR A 542 7.01 -18.21 -11.49
N CYS A 543 6.60 -19.48 -11.60
CA CYS A 543 5.41 -19.93 -12.33
C CYS A 543 5.34 -19.46 -13.81
N GLY A 544 6.46 -19.08 -14.43
CA GLY A 544 6.47 -18.45 -15.75
C GLY A 544 5.84 -17.07 -15.80
N ALA A 545 5.71 -16.37 -14.65
CA ALA A 545 5.13 -15.03 -14.61
C ALA A 545 6.08 -14.00 -15.27
N PRO A 546 5.65 -13.29 -16.33
CA PRO A 546 6.44 -12.28 -17.02
C PRO A 546 6.36 -10.94 -16.28
N TYR A 547 6.78 -10.91 -15.01
CA TYR A 547 6.78 -9.70 -14.19
C TYR A 547 8.13 -9.48 -13.52
N TYR A 548 8.60 -8.23 -13.50
CA TYR A 548 9.96 -7.89 -13.13
C TYR A 548 10.22 -7.86 -11.60
N LEU A 549 9.19 -7.60 -10.77
CA LEU A 549 9.31 -7.63 -9.31
C LEU A 549 8.91 -9.00 -8.72
N PRO A 550 9.43 -9.39 -7.53
CA PRO A 550 9.13 -10.65 -6.81
C PRO A 550 7.72 -10.75 -6.19
N VAL A 551 6.71 -10.10 -6.78
CA VAL A 551 5.36 -9.93 -6.22
C VAL A 551 4.47 -11.18 -6.24
N ARG A 552 4.95 -12.37 -6.63
CA ARG A 552 4.12 -13.59 -6.73
C ARG A 552 3.44 -14.01 -5.40
N GLY A 553 4.00 -13.62 -4.25
CA GLY A 553 3.32 -13.75 -2.95
C GLY A 553 2.12 -12.81 -2.77
N LEU A 554 2.17 -11.62 -3.38
CA LEU A 554 1.11 -10.60 -3.38
C LEU A 554 0.09 -10.82 -4.51
N LEU A 555 0.53 -11.41 -5.63
CA LEU A 555 -0.28 -11.80 -6.80
C LEU A 555 -0.30 -13.34 -6.94
N PRO A 556 -0.89 -14.08 -5.98
CA PRO A 556 -0.88 -15.55 -5.95
C PRO A 556 -1.74 -16.19 -7.04
N ARG A 557 -2.57 -15.40 -7.74
CA ARG A 557 -3.50 -15.84 -8.77
C ARG A 557 -3.33 -15.00 -10.05
N ALA A 558 -3.16 -15.67 -11.19
CA ALA A 558 -3.16 -15.05 -12.52
C ALA A 558 -3.99 -15.88 -13.53
N LEU A 559 -4.46 -15.21 -14.58
CA LEU A 559 -5.19 -15.78 -15.71
C LEU A 559 -4.32 -15.73 -16.96
N TRP A 560 -4.48 -16.72 -17.83
CA TRP A 560 -3.74 -16.91 -19.06
C TRP A 560 -4.73 -16.97 -20.22
N LEU A 561 -4.37 -16.37 -21.35
CA LEU A 561 -5.16 -16.36 -22.58
C LEU A 561 -4.21 -16.47 -23.78
N PRO A 562 -4.40 -17.40 -24.73
CA PRO A 562 -3.56 -17.47 -25.92
C PRO A 562 -3.58 -16.15 -26.71
N ALA A 563 -2.41 -15.70 -27.18
CA ALA A 563 -2.31 -14.52 -28.03
C ALA A 563 -2.19 -14.93 -29.50
N PRO A 564 -2.98 -14.33 -30.42
CA PRO A 564 -2.97 -14.72 -31.83
C PRO A 564 -1.74 -14.19 -32.60
N GLU A 565 -0.97 -13.29 -32.00
CA GLU A 565 0.19 -12.64 -32.60
C GLU A 565 1.33 -12.49 -31.56
N PRO A 566 2.60 -12.47 -32.01
CA PRO A 566 3.74 -12.11 -31.17
C PRO A 566 3.64 -10.66 -30.63
N PRO A 567 4.18 -10.37 -29.44
CA PRO A 567 4.40 -9.00 -28.98
C PRO A 567 5.44 -8.25 -29.82
N ALA A 568 5.33 -6.93 -29.79
CA ALA A 568 6.30 -6.01 -30.40
C ALA A 568 7.67 -6.02 -29.68
N ALA A 569 7.71 -6.29 -28.36
CA ALA A 569 8.95 -6.52 -27.64
C ALA A 569 9.70 -7.72 -28.27
N ARG A 570 11.02 -7.60 -28.43
CA ARG A 570 11.91 -8.66 -28.92
C ARG A 570 13.22 -8.63 -28.18
N LEU A 571 13.56 -9.74 -27.53
CA LEU A 571 14.79 -9.89 -26.79
C LEU A 571 15.71 -10.92 -27.47
N ALA A 572 16.87 -10.46 -27.95
CA ALA A 572 17.94 -11.35 -28.38
C ALA A 572 18.86 -11.66 -27.19
N ALA A 573 18.86 -12.91 -26.73
CA ALA A 573 19.66 -13.34 -25.57
C ALA A 573 20.21 -14.76 -25.73
N ALA A 574 21.53 -14.91 -25.59
CA ALA A 574 22.24 -16.17 -25.71
C ALA A 574 23.13 -16.43 -24.46
N PRO A 575 22.74 -17.34 -23.55
CA PRO A 575 23.62 -17.80 -22.48
C PRO A 575 24.78 -18.63 -23.04
N ARG A 576 25.98 -18.38 -22.51
CA ARG A 576 27.21 -19.15 -22.73
C ARG A 576 27.75 -19.61 -21.37
N LEU A 577 27.48 -20.86 -21.01
CA LEU A 577 27.99 -21.45 -19.77
C LEU A 577 29.47 -21.83 -19.94
N ALA A 578 30.34 -21.28 -19.09
CA ALA A 578 31.79 -21.55 -19.09
C ALA A 578 32.23 -22.14 -17.74
N ARG A 579 32.59 -23.43 -17.73
CA ARG A 579 33.06 -24.13 -16.53
C ARG A 579 34.54 -23.79 -16.24
N ARG A 580 34.83 -23.24 -15.06
CA ARG A 580 36.20 -23.00 -14.56
C ARG A 580 36.56 -24.05 -13.50
N ARG A 581 37.84 -24.19 -13.16
CA ARG A 581 38.25 -25.06 -12.03
C ARG A 581 37.68 -24.51 -10.73
N ARG A 582 36.81 -25.27 -10.06
CA ARG A 582 36.08 -24.96 -8.82
C ARG A 582 34.98 -23.88 -8.88
N ALA A 583 34.62 -23.35 -10.05
CA ALA A 583 33.51 -22.40 -10.21
C ALA A 583 32.83 -22.52 -11.57
N ALA A 584 31.57 -22.12 -11.68
CA ALA A 584 30.87 -21.99 -12.96
C ALA A 584 30.68 -20.49 -13.26
N THR A 585 31.11 -20.04 -14.43
CA THR A 585 30.82 -18.69 -14.91
C THR A 585 29.74 -18.79 -15.97
N LEU A 586 28.57 -18.18 -15.72
CA LEU A 586 27.55 -18.02 -16.74
C LEU A 586 27.76 -16.64 -17.39
N ALA A 587 28.35 -16.63 -18.58
CA ALA A 587 28.41 -15.43 -19.40
C ALA A 587 27.12 -15.34 -20.22
N LEU A 588 26.57 -14.14 -20.37
CA LEU A 588 25.47 -13.89 -21.29
C LEU A 588 25.85 -12.82 -22.28
N THR A 589 25.57 -13.13 -23.54
CA THR A 589 25.73 -12.20 -24.66
C THR A 589 24.34 -11.94 -25.23
N LEU A 590 24.00 -10.66 -25.35
CA LEU A 590 22.74 -10.22 -25.97
C LEU A 590 23.06 -9.83 -27.41
N ASP A 591 22.96 -10.78 -28.33
CA ASP A 591 23.47 -10.60 -29.69
C ASP A 591 22.63 -9.62 -30.53
N ASP A 592 23.35 -8.72 -31.18
CA ASP A 592 22.87 -7.66 -32.07
C ASP A 592 22.20 -8.20 -33.34
N ASN A 593 21.13 -7.53 -33.81
CA ASN A 593 20.68 -7.41 -35.22
C ASN A 593 19.24 -6.87 -35.33
N SER A 594 18.99 -5.61 -34.96
CA SER A 594 18.10 -4.72 -35.74
C SER A 594 18.05 -3.28 -35.19
N LEU A 595 18.48 -2.33 -36.03
CA LEU A 595 18.19 -0.88 -36.00
C LEU A 595 19.01 -0.03 -35.00
N THR A 596 19.20 1.27 -35.34
CA THR A 596 20.32 2.11 -34.86
C THR A 596 19.96 3.61 -34.77
N SER A 597 20.57 4.42 -33.87
CA SER A 597 21.09 5.81 -34.10
C SER A 597 21.34 6.64 -32.83
N GLY A 598 22.59 7.07 -32.56
CA GLY A 598 23.17 8.39 -32.96
C GLY A 598 22.89 9.72 -32.20
N ILE A 599 23.49 9.98 -31.01
CA ILE A 599 24.00 11.28 -30.43
C ILE A 599 24.00 11.22 -28.86
N PRO A 600 25.03 11.73 -28.14
CA PRO A 600 25.29 11.33 -26.74
C PRO A 600 24.85 12.30 -25.63
N GLY A 601 24.62 11.74 -24.43
CA GLY A 601 24.43 12.43 -23.14
C GLY A 601 24.65 11.45 -21.98
N ALA A 602 25.16 11.90 -20.82
CA ALA A 602 25.58 11.03 -19.71
C ALA A 602 24.51 10.90 -18.60
N VAL A 603 24.37 9.69 -18.02
CA VAL A 603 23.38 9.36 -16.97
C VAL A 603 23.98 8.40 -15.93
N ASP A 604 23.72 8.63 -14.64
CA ASP A 604 24.18 7.80 -13.51
C ASP A 604 23.39 6.47 -13.38
N LEU A 605 24.07 5.38 -12.97
CA LEU A 605 23.47 4.04 -12.83
C LEU A 605 22.96 3.74 -11.40
N ALA A 606 21.76 3.17 -11.33
CA ALA A 606 21.20 2.51 -10.15
C ALA A 606 21.18 0.98 -10.30
N ALA A 607 21.69 0.26 -9.30
CA ALA A 607 21.63 -1.21 -9.21
C ALA A 607 21.07 -1.62 -7.85
N ALA A 608 20.06 -2.49 -7.84
CA ALA A 608 19.50 -3.07 -6.62
C ALA A 608 19.43 -4.60 -6.72
N ALA A 609 19.71 -5.31 -5.63
CA ALA A 609 19.63 -6.75 -5.54
C ALA A 609 18.80 -7.15 -4.31
N TYR A 610 17.76 -7.94 -4.52
CA TYR A 610 16.88 -8.46 -3.48
C TYR A 610 17.03 -9.97 -3.37
N SER A 611 17.15 -10.50 -2.16
CA SER A 611 17.10 -11.93 -1.86
C SER A 611 15.80 -12.25 -1.14
N HIS A 612 15.07 -13.26 -1.59
CA HIS A 612 13.92 -13.79 -0.87
C HIS A 612 14.29 -15.14 -0.26
N SER A 613 14.69 -15.10 1.01
CA SER A 613 14.62 -16.22 1.94
C SER A 613 13.63 -15.88 3.06
N THR A 614 13.16 -16.89 3.78
CA THR A 614 12.35 -16.66 4.99
C THR A 614 13.23 -16.10 6.11
N HIS A 615 12.85 -14.93 6.63
CA HIS A 615 13.29 -14.29 7.89
C HIS A 615 14.60 -13.47 7.97
N GLU A 616 15.40 -13.26 6.92
CA GLU A 616 16.55 -12.32 7.00
C GLU A 616 16.65 -11.34 5.80
N GLU A 617 16.26 -10.07 6.02
CA GLU A 617 16.64 -8.95 5.14
C GLU A 617 18.17 -8.74 5.24
N SER A 618 18.94 -8.98 4.17
CA SER A 618 20.41 -8.85 4.20
C SER A 618 21.05 -8.25 2.94
N ARG A 619 21.71 -7.10 3.16
CA ARG A 619 22.86 -6.51 2.43
C ARG A 619 22.80 -6.44 0.89
N LEU A 620 22.33 -5.29 0.40
CA LEU A 620 22.62 -4.78 -0.95
C LEU A 620 24.14 -4.60 -1.17
N GLY A 621 24.66 -5.13 -2.29
CA GLY A 621 26.06 -5.03 -2.69
C GLY A 621 26.33 -3.93 -3.72
N VAL A 622 27.50 -3.31 -3.66
CA VAL A 622 27.90 -2.16 -4.52
C VAL A 622 28.54 -2.63 -5.84
N VAL A 623 28.15 -2.01 -6.96
CA VAL A 623 28.77 -2.15 -8.29
C VAL A 623 29.52 -0.85 -8.65
N ARG A 624 30.60 -0.91 -9.44
CA ARG A 624 31.38 0.27 -9.90
C ARG A 624 31.69 0.21 -11.42
N PRO A 625 31.57 1.32 -12.17
CA PRO A 625 31.96 1.41 -13.59
C PRO A 625 33.39 1.95 -13.82
N LEU A 626 33.86 1.89 -15.08
CA LEU A 626 35.14 2.40 -15.61
C LEU A 626 34.90 3.20 -16.92
N PRO A 627 35.83 4.09 -17.38
CA PRO A 627 35.51 5.11 -18.40
C PRO A 627 36.05 4.89 -19.84
N ASP A 628 35.44 5.67 -20.77
CA ASP A 628 35.93 6.23 -22.07
C ASP A 628 35.68 5.57 -23.46
N VAL A 629 35.31 6.45 -24.41
CA VAL A 629 35.57 6.50 -25.90
C VAL A 629 34.42 6.37 -26.93
N LEU A 630 33.98 7.55 -27.44
CA LEU A 630 33.60 7.98 -28.83
C LEU A 630 32.42 7.36 -29.66
N THR A 631 32.09 8.05 -30.77
CA THR A 631 30.73 8.23 -31.37
C THR A 631 30.55 7.82 -32.85
N GLY A 632 29.31 7.47 -33.27
CA GLY A 632 28.85 7.34 -34.67
C GLY A 632 27.31 7.17 -34.79
N ALA A 633 26.68 7.46 -35.95
CA ALA A 633 25.20 7.59 -36.08
C ALA A 633 24.56 7.01 -37.37
N GLY A 634 23.24 6.70 -37.35
CA GLY A 634 22.36 6.33 -38.49
C GLY A 634 21.09 5.57 -38.05
N ALA A 635 19.87 5.86 -38.57
CA ALA A 635 18.52 5.78 -37.92
C ALA A 635 17.67 4.47 -37.95
N VAL A 636 16.62 4.41 -37.07
CA VAL A 636 15.30 3.68 -37.07
C VAL A 636 15.00 2.80 -35.81
N ASP A 637 13.72 2.44 -35.58
CA ASP A 637 13.01 2.28 -34.29
C ASP A 637 13.06 0.93 -33.51
N GLY A 638 13.06 1.03 -32.17
CA GLY A 638 12.57 -0.02 -31.24
C GLY A 638 13.34 -0.13 -29.91
N THR A 639 12.69 0.11 -28.76
CA THR A 639 13.36 0.13 -27.43
C THR A 639 12.92 -0.98 -26.47
N LEU A 640 13.89 -1.64 -25.84
CA LEU A 640 13.74 -2.69 -24.83
C LEU A 640 14.20 -2.19 -23.45
N THR A 641 13.45 -2.45 -22.37
CA THR A 641 13.58 -1.69 -21.10
C THR A 641 13.99 -2.51 -19.86
N SER A 642 14.14 -3.84 -19.93
CA SER A 642 14.68 -4.69 -18.83
C SER A 642 15.10 -6.10 -19.30
N LEU A 643 15.66 -6.98 -18.46
CA LEU A 643 16.15 -8.32 -18.89
C LEU A 643 16.39 -9.37 -17.77
N THR A 644 15.35 -10.01 -17.22
CA THR A 644 15.46 -10.95 -16.07
C THR A 644 16.55 -12.07 -16.28
N LEU A 645 17.04 -12.84 -15.29
CA LEU A 645 17.93 -14.00 -15.56
C LEU A 645 18.19 -14.98 -14.36
N GLY A 646 17.87 -16.29 -14.42
CA GLY A 646 17.88 -17.29 -13.30
C GLY A 646 18.94 -18.44 -13.28
N ALA A 647 19.50 -18.94 -12.15
CA ALA A 647 20.52 -20.00 -12.26
C ALA A 647 20.84 -20.82 -10.98
N TYR A 648 20.49 -22.12 -10.87
CA TYR A 648 20.76 -22.94 -9.66
C TYR A 648 22.09 -23.75 -9.63
N VAL A 649 22.98 -23.36 -8.70
CA VAL A 649 23.68 -24.31 -7.80
C VAL A 649 23.60 -23.75 -6.37
N ARG A 650 24.01 -24.50 -5.33
CA ARG A 650 24.22 -23.97 -3.97
C ARG A 650 25.54 -23.18 -3.95
N LEU A 651 25.44 -21.86 -3.75
CA LEU A 651 26.56 -20.95 -3.96
C LEU A 651 27.10 -20.32 -2.67
N VAL A 652 28.42 -20.29 -2.57
CA VAL A 652 29.19 -19.52 -1.59
C VAL A 652 29.09 -18.02 -1.89
N LYS A 653 29.02 -17.66 -3.17
CA LYS A 653 29.00 -16.28 -3.65
C LYS A 653 28.39 -16.17 -5.06
N VAL A 654 27.56 -15.15 -5.27
CA VAL A 654 27.16 -14.67 -6.59
C VAL A 654 27.89 -13.36 -6.84
N THR A 655 28.56 -13.21 -7.99
CA THR A 655 29.13 -11.92 -8.41
C THR A 655 28.62 -11.57 -9.80
N LEU A 656 27.78 -10.52 -9.87
CA LEU A 656 27.41 -9.89 -11.13
C LEU A 656 28.53 -8.92 -11.54
N ARG A 657 29.04 -9.07 -12.76
CA ARG A 657 29.94 -8.10 -13.41
C ARG A 657 29.25 -7.61 -14.67
N VAL A 658 29.29 -6.30 -14.90
CA VAL A 658 28.77 -5.67 -16.12
C VAL A 658 29.97 -5.05 -16.81
N ASP A 659 30.38 -5.61 -17.94
CA ASP A 659 31.54 -5.18 -18.72
C ASP A 659 31.05 -4.28 -19.86
N SER A 660 30.61 -3.06 -19.54
CA SER A 660 30.19 -2.08 -20.55
C SER A 660 31.33 -1.12 -20.90
N LYS A 661 31.52 -0.86 -22.21
CA LYS A 661 32.36 0.24 -22.74
C LYS A 661 31.60 1.55 -22.93
N ILE A 662 30.32 1.59 -22.57
CA ILE A 662 29.46 2.75 -22.69
C ILE A 662 28.88 3.02 -21.30
N VAL A 663 29.18 4.20 -20.75
CA VAL A 663 28.69 4.66 -19.44
C VAL A 663 27.34 5.34 -19.63
N SER A 664 26.28 4.54 -19.65
CA SER A 664 24.91 5.01 -19.44
C SER A 664 23.98 3.83 -19.22
N ASN A 665 23.01 4.03 -18.33
CA ASN A 665 21.77 3.25 -18.17
C ASN A 665 21.92 1.92 -17.38
N PRO A 666 20.89 1.51 -16.62
CA PRO A 666 20.76 0.15 -16.01
C PRO A 666 19.70 -0.84 -16.65
N LEU A 667 19.85 -2.20 -16.61
CA LEU A 667 18.92 -3.28 -17.09
C LEU A 667 18.72 -4.55 -16.17
N LEU A 668 17.52 -4.81 -15.61
CA LEU A 668 17.19 -5.77 -14.52
C LEU A 668 17.44 -7.25 -14.87
N ALA A 669 18.05 -8.10 -14.01
CA ALA A 669 18.21 -9.56 -14.13
C ALA A 669 17.86 -10.41 -12.84
N ALA A 670 16.84 -11.28 -12.76
CA ALA A 670 16.54 -12.07 -11.52
C ALA A 670 17.09 -13.52 -11.39
N VAL A 671 18.19 -13.70 -10.63
CA VAL A 671 18.89 -15.00 -10.42
C VAL A 671 18.24 -15.89 -9.35
N THR A 672 17.63 -17.01 -9.71
CA THR A 672 17.12 -17.98 -8.71
C THR A 672 18.08 -19.15 -8.46
N LEU A 673 18.44 -19.36 -7.19
CA LEU A 673 19.15 -20.53 -6.67
C LEU A 673 18.20 -21.49 -5.92
N PHE A 674 18.73 -22.62 -5.43
CA PHE A 674 17.97 -23.69 -4.79
C PHE A 674 18.83 -24.49 -3.80
N ASP A 675 18.27 -25.58 -3.28
CA ASP A 675 18.91 -26.67 -2.53
C ASP A 675 17.97 -27.90 -2.63
N GLN A 676 18.43 -29.08 -2.20
CA GLN A 676 17.74 -30.40 -2.10
C GLN A 676 17.86 -31.39 -3.28
N PRO A 677 18.07 -32.70 -2.99
CA PRO A 677 18.16 -33.77 -3.98
C PRO A 677 16.76 -34.27 -4.45
N PRO A 678 16.68 -35.00 -5.58
CA PRO A 678 15.41 -35.52 -6.08
C PRO A 678 14.79 -36.56 -5.12
N PRO A 679 13.45 -36.60 -5.00
CA PRO A 679 12.80 -37.68 -4.26
C PRO A 679 13.11 -39.02 -4.95
N ARG A 680 13.71 -39.95 -4.19
CA ARG A 680 13.93 -41.32 -4.67
C ARG A 680 12.61 -41.88 -5.19
N ARG A 681 12.61 -42.45 -6.40
CA ARG A 681 11.44 -43.18 -6.95
C ARG A 681 10.96 -44.20 -5.93
N ALA A 682 9.83 -43.92 -5.29
CA ALA A 682 9.13 -44.92 -4.50
C ALA A 682 8.75 -46.06 -5.46
N GLY A 683 9.27 -47.25 -5.21
CA GLY A 683 9.04 -48.41 -6.07
C GLY A 683 7.54 -48.70 -6.18
N ALA A 684 7.09 -49.01 -7.38
CA ALA A 684 5.69 -49.34 -7.63
C ALA A 684 5.23 -50.50 -6.73
N ARG A 685 4.26 -50.22 -5.85
CA ARG A 685 3.36 -51.23 -5.29
C ARG A 685 1.94 -50.84 -5.64
N GLY A 686 1.26 -51.72 -6.35
CA GLY A 686 -0.08 -51.46 -6.84
C GLY A 686 -1.11 -51.40 -5.70
N GLY A 687 -2.04 -50.47 -5.82
CA GLY A 687 -3.29 -50.43 -5.08
C GLY A 687 -4.37 -49.94 -6.03
N GLY A 688 -5.26 -50.84 -6.47
CA GLY A 688 -6.39 -50.47 -7.33
C GLY A 688 -7.46 -49.74 -6.52
N GLY A 689 -8.11 -48.74 -7.11
CA GLY A 689 -9.09 -47.92 -6.38
C GLY A 689 -9.86 -46.91 -7.22
N VAL A 690 -10.84 -47.41 -7.98
CA VAL A 690 -12.09 -46.73 -8.40
C VAL A 690 -11.98 -45.43 -9.22
N ALA A 691 -12.51 -45.47 -10.45
CA ALA A 691 -12.71 -44.31 -11.31
C ALA A 691 -13.94 -43.47 -10.92
N GLY A 692 -13.91 -42.16 -11.18
CA GLY A 692 -15.08 -41.29 -10.99
C GLY A 692 -14.98 -39.91 -11.66
N GLY A 693 -15.80 -39.70 -12.70
CA GLY A 693 -16.31 -38.36 -13.09
C GLY A 693 -15.36 -37.38 -13.77
N GLY A 694 -15.09 -37.58 -15.06
CA GLY A 694 -14.38 -36.58 -15.87
C GLY A 694 -15.20 -35.30 -16.13
N ARG A 695 -14.55 -34.14 -15.99
CA ARG A 695 -14.94 -32.88 -16.67
C ARG A 695 -13.77 -32.43 -17.54
N ALA A 696 -14.05 -32.14 -18.80
CA ALA A 696 -13.02 -31.85 -19.80
C ALA A 696 -12.27 -30.54 -19.48
N GLY A 697 -10.99 -30.66 -19.15
CA GLY A 697 -10.02 -29.60 -19.42
C GLY A 697 -9.74 -29.55 -20.92
N LEU A 698 -9.71 -28.35 -21.50
CA LEU A 698 -9.20 -28.15 -22.86
C LEU A 698 -7.71 -28.52 -22.90
N PRO A 699 -7.22 -29.25 -23.92
CA PRO A 699 -5.84 -29.70 -24.00
C PRO A 699 -4.95 -28.53 -24.47
N LEU A 700 -4.64 -27.60 -23.58
CA LEU A 700 -3.73 -26.48 -23.88
C LEU A 700 -2.27 -26.94 -24.07
N LEU A 701 -1.91 -28.13 -23.59
CA LEU A 701 -0.61 -28.78 -23.85
C LEU A 701 -0.79 -30.29 -24.09
N ALA A 702 -0.93 -30.69 -25.36
CA ALA A 702 -1.05 -32.09 -25.73
C ALA A 702 0.32 -32.81 -25.79
N ALA A 703 0.57 -33.68 -24.81
CA ALA A 703 1.54 -34.79 -24.86
C ALA A 703 2.97 -34.50 -25.39
N ARG A 704 3.84 -33.97 -24.50
CA ARG A 704 5.30 -34.18 -24.54
C ARG A 704 5.81 -34.51 -23.11
N ARG A 705 7.05 -35.02 -22.98
CA ARG A 705 7.59 -35.61 -21.72
C ARG A 705 7.29 -34.75 -20.48
N PRO A 706 6.89 -35.36 -19.34
CA PRO A 706 6.62 -34.59 -18.12
C PRO A 706 7.87 -33.82 -17.68
N PRO A 707 7.72 -32.56 -17.21
CA PRO A 707 8.83 -31.79 -16.68
C PRO A 707 9.47 -32.52 -15.47
N ARG A 708 10.77 -32.30 -15.25
CA ARG A 708 11.38 -32.67 -13.96
C ARG A 708 10.63 -31.87 -12.88
N PRO A 709 10.10 -32.51 -11.81
CA PRO A 709 9.29 -31.80 -10.82
C PRO A 709 10.15 -30.77 -10.09
N ALA A 710 9.81 -29.49 -10.23
CA ALA A 710 10.54 -28.40 -9.59
C ALA A 710 9.77 -27.91 -8.36
N ALA A 711 10.46 -27.65 -7.24
CA ALA A 711 9.79 -27.36 -5.96
C ALA A 711 9.04 -26.01 -5.97
N ARG A 712 8.09 -25.84 -5.06
CA ARG A 712 7.08 -24.76 -5.15
C ARG A 712 7.68 -23.36 -5.00
N TRP A 713 6.96 -22.34 -5.46
CA TRP A 713 7.31 -20.94 -5.17
C TRP A 713 7.44 -20.71 -3.66
N GLY A 714 8.44 -19.92 -3.24
CA GLY A 714 8.75 -19.69 -1.84
C GLY A 714 9.56 -20.80 -1.15
N GLN A 715 9.81 -21.94 -1.81
CA GLN A 715 10.69 -23.02 -1.32
C GLN A 715 12.11 -22.94 -1.92
N ARG A 716 12.46 -21.84 -2.61
CA ARG A 716 13.73 -21.64 -3.34
C ARG A 716 14.39 -20.31 -2.93
N HIS A 717 15.73 -20.29 -2.86
CA HIS A 717 16.50 -19.05 -2.65
C HIS A 717 16.49 -18.18 -3.91
N THR A 718 15.56 -17.25 -3.97
CA THR A 718 15.24 -16.51 -5.21
C THR A 718 15.80 -15.10 -5.13
N TYR A 719 16.76 -14.75 -5.99
CA TYR A 719 17.33 -13.41 -6.07
C TYR A 719 16.75 -12.65 -7.27
N PHE A 720 16.59 -11.33 -7.11
CA PHE A 720 16.09 -10.41 -8.13
C PHE A 720 17.05 -9.24 -8.21
N PHE A 721 17.73 -9.05 -9.35
CA PHE A 721 18.58 -7.88 -9.58
C PHE A 721 17.81 -6.92 -10.47
N MET A 722 17.71 -5.66 -10.08
CA MET A 722 17.00 -4.64 -10.83
C MET A 722 17.93 -3.52 -11.24
N LEU A 723 17.81 -3.14 -12.50
CA LEU A 723 18.53 -2.10 -13.17
C LEU A 723 17.51 -1.59 -14.26
N PHE A 724 17.39 -0.29 -14.54
CA PHE A 724 16.29 0.31 -15.33
C PHE A 724 16.72 1.51 -16.19
N ASP A 725 16.47 1.50 -17.51
CA ASP A 725 16.87 2.60 -18.39
C ASP A 725 15.88 3.78 -18.32
N ALA A 726 16.31 4.87 -17.70
CA ALA A 726 15.52 6.10 -17.54
C ALA A 726 15.59 7.04 -18.76
N ALA A 727 16.48 6.80 -19.73
CA ALA A 727 16.82 7.74 -20.79
C ALA A 727 15.84 7.70 -21.97
N LEU A 728 14.57 8.08 -21.73
CA LEU A 728 13.47 8.20 -22.71
C LEU A 728 13.68 9.22 -23.85
N GLY A 729 14.93 9.66 -24.10
CA GLY A 729 15.31 10.59 -25.16
C GLY A 729 16.76 10.46 -25.63
N HIS A 730 17.45 9.36 -25.32
CA HIS A 730 18.83 9.14 -25.79
C HIS A 730 18.97 8.03 -26.81
N ASN A 731 19.88 8.31 -27.73
CA ASN A 731 20.00 7.72 -29.06
C ASN A 731 20.90 6.46 -29.02
N GLY A 732 20.58 5.54 -28.10
CA GLY A 732 21.35 4.32 -27.87
C GLY A 732 20.46 3.10 -27.69
N THR A 733 20.70 2.07 -28.49
CA THR A 733 20.44 0.70 -28.04
C THR A 733 21.38 0.44 -26.87
N ALA A 734 20.84 0.29 -25.67
CA ALA A 734 21.66 -0.07 -24.53
C ALA A 734 22.15 -1.52 -24.76
N HIS A 735 23.48 -1.68 -24.86
CA HIS A 735 24.15 -2.96 -25.07
C HIS A 735 24.72 -3.46 -23.74
N TRP A 736 24.49 -4.72 -23.41
CA TRP A 736 24.79 -5.27 -22.08
C TRP A 736 25.50 -6.61 -22.18
N ASP A 737 26.82 -6.55 -22.01
CA ASP A 737 27.57 -7.73 -21.59
C ASP A 737 27.57 -7.78 -20.07
N PHE A 738 26.99 -8.85 -19.52
CA PHE A 738 27.05 -9.14 -18.10
C PHE A 738 27.41 -10.60 -17.86
N THR A 739 28.28 -10.80 -16.89
CA THR A 739 28.76 -12.10 -16.46
C THR A 739 28.29 -12.35 -15.05
N ILE A 740 27.70 -13.52 -14.81
CA ILE A 740 27.33 -13.98 -13.48
C ILE A 740 28.27 -15.10 -13.08
N ASP A 741 29.21 -14.78 -12.19
CA ASP A 741 30.08 -15.76 -11.55
C ASP A 741 29.31 -16.48 -10.43
N LEU A 742 29.24 -17.82 -10.52
CA LEU A 742 28.57 -18.71 -9.58
C LEU A 742 29.62 -19.59 -8.87
N GLU A 743 29.95 -19.25 -7.62
CA GLU A 743 30.94 -19.98 -6.81
C GLU A 743 30.27 -21.10 -5.98
N MET A 744 30.56 -22.37 -6.26
CA MET A 744 29.84 -23.55 -5.72
C MET A 744 30.55 -24.17 -4.49
N GLU A 745 29.79 -24.72 -3.53
CA GLU A 745 30.39 -25.46 -2.39
C GLU A 745 31.13 -26.75 -2.82
N PRO A 746 32.25 -27.14 -2.17
CA PRO A 746 33.13 -28.20 -2.69
C PRO A 746 32.51 -29.60 -2.79
N TRP A 747 31.66 -30.01 -1.83
CA TRP A 747 31.10 -31.37 -1.80
C TRP A 747 30.00 -31.60 -2.84
N LEU A 748 29.41 -30.54 -3.39
CA LEU A 748 28.45 -30.64 -4.50
C LEU A 748 29.12 -30.88 -5.85
N GLN A 749 30.46 -30.85 -5.93
CA GLN A 749 31.20 -31.16 -7.16
C GLN A 749 31.19 -32.67 -7.49
N GLU A 750 30.74 -33.52 -6.56
CA GLU A 750 30.64 -34.99 -6.71
C GLU A 750 29.22 -35.48 -7.10
N GLU A 751 28.20 -34.62 -7.04
CA GLU A 751 26.82 -34.93 -7.48
C GLU A 751 26.69 -34.78 -9.01
N PRO A 752 26.37 -35.85 -9.78
CA PRO A 752 26.42 -35.83 -11.24
C PRO A 752 25.25 -35.13 -11.94
N GLU A 753 24.19 -34.70 -11.22
CA GLU A 753 23.04 -34.00 -11.80
C GLU A 753 22.64 -32.73 -11.00
N SER A 754 23.47 -31.68 -11.07
CA SER A 754 23.06 -30.31 -10.70
C SER A 754 22.67 -29.53 -11.96
N TRP A 755 21.56 -28.78 -11.94
CA TRP A 755 21.03 -28.02 -13.09
C TRP A 755 20.50 -26.64 -12.69
N VAL A 756 20.44 -25.74 -13.67
CA VAL A 756 20.46 -24.29 -13.49
C VAL A 756 19.25 -23.64 -14.21
N SER A 757 18.22 -23.17 -13.50
CA SER A 757 16.98 -22.64 -14.13
C SER A 757 16.96 -21.10 -14.32
N LEU A 758 16.91 -20.65 -15.58
CA LEU A 758 16.94 -19.26 -16.07
C LEU A 758 15.54 -18.73 -16.41
N SER A 759 15.24 -17.47 -16.05
CA SER A 759 14.04 -16.75 -16.47
C SER A 759 14.41 -15.32 -16.85
N LEU A 760 14.23 -14.93 -18.11
CA LEU A 760 14.77 -13.72 -18.71
C LEU A 760 13.72 -12.90 -19.46
N ALA A 761 13.30 -11.76 -18.91
CA ALA A 761 12.15 -10.99 -19.37
C ALA A 761 12.53 -9.59 -19.89
N GLY A 762 12.34 -9.41 -21.19
CA GLY A 762 12.43 -8.15 -21.92
C GLY A 762 11.13 -7.38 -21.86
N HIS A 763 11.01 -6.40 -20.96
CA HIS A 763 9.81 -5.56 -20.85
C HIS A 763 9.95 -4.32 -21.76
N ALA A 764 8.95 -4.02 -22.59
CA ALA A 764 8.86 -2.79 -23.38
C ALA A 764 7.80 -1.86 -22.78
N LEU A 765 8.17 -1.07 -21.77
CA LEU A 765 7.23 -0.29 -20.94
C LEU A 765 6.47 0.80 -21.73
N ALA A 766 7.06 1.29 -22.83
CA ALA A 766 6.49 2.30 -23.72
C ALA A 766 6.68 1.89 -25.20
N GLY A 767 5.89 2.49 -26.09
CA GLY A 767 5.98 2.26 -27.54
C GLY A 767 4.67 1.74 -28.17
N ALA A 768 4.74 1.43 -29.46
CA ALA A 768 3.60 0.95 -30.24
C ALA A 768 3.17 -0.48 -29.84
N ARG A 769 1.87 -0.77 -29.91
CA ARG A 769 1.30 -2.11 -29.61
C ARG A 769 0.87 -2.84 -30.87
N GLY A 770 0.91 -4.17 -30.81
CA GLY A 770 0.33 -5.05 -31.82
C GLY A 770 -1.19 -4.84 -31.98
N ALA A 771 -1.71 -5.17 -33.17
CA ALA A 771 -3.10 -4.92 -33.54
C ALA A 771 -4.08 -5.78 -32.72
N GLY A 772 -3.70 -7.03 -32.43
CA GLY A 772 -4.43 -7.96 -31.58
C GLY A 772 -4.46 -7.50 -30.11
N HIS A 773 -3.35 -6.98 -29.58
CA HIS A 773 -3.33 -6.40 -28.23
C HIS A 773 -4.27 -5.18 -28.17
N ALA A 774 -4.19 -4.27 -29.14
CA ALA A 774 -5.10 -3.12 -29.22
C ALA A 774 -6.58 -3.54 -29.39
N ALA A 775 -6.87 -4.64 -30.08
CA ALA A 775 -8.22 -5.20 -30.21
C ALA A 775 -8.75 -5.78 -28.89
N LEU A 776 -7.94 -6.56 -28.18
CA LEU A 776 -8.28 -7.12 -26.87
C LEU A 776 -8.63 -6.01 -25.87
N LEU A 777 -7.86 -4.92 -25.84
CA LEU A 777 -8.11 -3.77 -24.98
C LEU A 777 -9.43 -3.04 -25.30
N ARG A 778 -9.84 -2.99 -26.57
CA ARG A 778 -11.16 -2.46 -26.98
C ARG A 778 -12.32 -3.38 -26.62
N ALA A 779 -12.07 -4.67 -26.44
CA ALA A 779 -13.08 -5.66 -26.06
C ALA A 779 -13.34 -5.74 -24.54
N LEU A 780 -12.52 -5.07 -23.72
CA LEU A 780 -12.72 -4.99 -22.28
C LEU A 780 -13.87 -4.02 -21.91
N PRO A 781 -14.58 -4.23 -20.78
CA PRO A 781 -15.64 -3.33 -20.34
C PRO A 781 -15.17 -1.88 -20.13
N GLU A 782 -16.03 -0.90 -20.42
CA GLU A 782 -15.68 0.53 -20.37
C GLU A 782 -15.32 1.06 -18.97
N TRP A 783 -15.70 0.34 -17.91
CA TRP A 783 -15.35 0.63 -16.52
C TRP A 783 -14.02 0.00 -16.09
N THR A 784 -13.29 -0.63 -17.00
CA THR A 784 -11.93 -1.11 -16.74
C THR A 784 -10.88 -0.05 -17.12
N GLN A 785 -9.77 -0.03 -16.38
CA GLN A 785 -8.55 0.69 -16.74
C GLN A 785 -7.43 -0.35 -16.84
N PRO A 786 -7.14 -0.84 -18.06
CA PRO A 786 -6.05 -1.76 -18.28
C PRO A 786 -4.70 -1.03 -18.21
N THR A 787 -3.73 -1.72 -17.64
CA THR A 787 -2.31 -1.37 -17.54
C THR A 787 -1.49 -2.60 -17.96
N GLY A 788 -0.18 -2.45 -18.15
CA GLY A 788 0.65 -3.52 -18.70
C GLY A 788 1.08 -3.25 -20.14
N TRP A 789 1.97 -4.09 -20.63
CA TRP A 789 2.80 -3.80 -21.80
C TRP A 789 3.37 -5.09 -22.43
N PRO A 790 4.01 -5.03 -23.62
CA PRO A 790 4.62 -6.19 -24.25
C PRO A 790 5.85 -6.70 -23.49
N VAL A 791 6.01 -8.03 -23.38
CA VAL A 791 7.13 -8.70 -22.71
C VAL A 791 7.66 -9.84 -23.58
N ASP A 792 8.97 -10.06 -23.55
CA ASP A 792 9.62 -11.23 -24.16
C ASP A 792 10.34 -12.06 -23.10
N LEU A 793 9.82 -13.24 -22.78
CA LEU A 793 10.25 -14.09 -21.65
C LEU A 793 10.95 -15.36 -22.15
N HIS A 794 12.22 -15.50 -21.82
CA HIS A 794 13.04 -16.67 -22.14
C HIS A 794 13.26 -17.49 -20.87
N LEU A 795 12.87 -18.77 -20.89
CA LEU A 795 13.12 -19.70 -19.81
C LEU A 795 14.19 -20.70 -20.26
N TYR A 796 15.25 -20.92 -19.47
CA TYR A 796 16.31 -21.88 -19.83
C TYR A 796 16.54 -22.90 -18.70
N GLU A 797 16.89 -24.12 -19.06
CA GLU A 797 17.43 -25.14 -18.14
C GLU A 797 18.87 -25.46 -18.58
N LEU A 798 19.86 -25.14 -17.75
CA LEU A 798 21.31 -25.19 -18.03
C LEU A 798 22.05 -26.23 -17.16
#